data_AF-A0A4W5QCJ6-F1
#
_entry.id   AF-A0A4W5QCJ6-F1
#
_cell.length_a   1.000
_cell.length_b   1.000
_cell.length_c   1.000
_cell.angle_alpha   90.00
_cell.angle_beta   90.00
_cell.angle_gamma   90.00
#
_symmetry.space_group_name_H-M   'P 1'
#
loop_
_entity.id
_entity.type
_entity.pdbx_description
1 polymer ?
#
loop_
_entity_poly.entity_id
_entity_poly.type
_entity_poly.pdbx_seq_one_letter_code
_entity_poly.pdbx_strand_id
1 'polypeptide(L)'
;GDRGEGRRKKGREGEGGVGERREKLKKSEYRANRRGSEGETEKERGEDHSSSHTHTPFYPSKRPPSSLFPSQDNKGFDIGELVWGKIKGFSWWPGIVVTWRATGKRQATHGMRWLQWFGDGKFSEVSADKLDSITAFPKFFNQASYTKLTSYRRMASLRAEKTFPQCESEGPEDQVKPMLDWAIGGFLPKGQEGLKPTDNPEQMVHEVLKNNRSIEDFCLSCGKTRVATFHPLFEGGLCQACKDVYLEISYMYDDDGYQSYCTVCCGGREVLLCGNANCCRCFCVDCLDILVGAGASNSARNLDPWRCFMCQPLQTYGVLKRRHDWSMKLQEFFVNDNGQEFESPKIYRAVPAEQRRPIRVLSLFDGIATGYLVLRDLGFKVDHYIASEVCEDSISVGVVRHEGRIQYVHDVRNISRKNIEEWGPFDLVIGGSPCNDLSIVNPARKGLYEGTGRLFFEFYRLLSEAKPKEAEDRPFFWMFENVVAMGVNDKRDISRFLECNPVMIDAIEVSAAHRARYFWGNLPGMNRPRCASGMDKLELQDCLDHGRVAKFGKVRTITTRSNSIKQGKDQHFPVMMNGKEDILWCTELERIFGFPVHYTDVSNMGRGARQKLLGRSWSVPVIRHLFAPLKDYFACE
;
A
#
# COMPACT_ATOMS: atom_id res chain seq x y z
N GLY A 1 37.35 20.09 65.49
CA GLY A 1 37.88 19.90 64.13
C GLY A 1 36.72 19.63 63.23
N ASP A 2 36.44 20.48 62.25
CA ASP A 2 37.19 20.62 60.98
C ASP A 2 36.79 19.51 60.00
N ARG A 3 36.15 19.82 58.87
CA ARG A 3 36.69 20.48 57.65
C ARG A 3 37.84 19.66 57.05
N GLY A 4 37.90 19.36 55.76
CA GLY A 4 37.01 19.71 54.64
C GLY A 4 37.80 19.88 53.34
N GLU A 5 37.21 19.47 52.21
CA GLU A 5 37.62 19.70 50.80
C GLU A 5 39.03 19.30 50.30
N GLY A 6 39.07 18.67 49.12
CA GLY A 6 40.26 18.48 48.29
C GLY A 6 39.94 18.72 46.81
N ARG A 7 40.45 19.81 46.23
CA ARG A 7 40.13 20.31 44.87
C ARG A 7 41.17 19.91 43.81
N ARG A 8 40.67 19.76 42.56
CA ARG A 8 41.28 20.16 41.26
C ARG A 8 42.70 19.69 40.87
N LYS A 9 42.84 19.26 39.61
CA LYS A 9 44.01 19.59 38.74
C LYS A 9 43.54 20.14 37.39
N LYS A 10 44.38 20.98 36.75
CA LYS A 10 44.12 21.76 35.52
C LYS A 10 45.46 21.97 34.78
N GLY A 11 45.47 21.95 33.43
CA GLY A 11 46.62 22.33 32.57
C GLY A 11 47.75 21.28 32.49
N ARG A 12 48.63 21.26 31.46
CA ARG A 12 48.87 22.12 30.27
C ARG A 12 49.62 21.29 29.19
N GLU A 13 49.29 21.36 27.90
CA GLU A 13 49.77 22.28 26.82
C GLU A 13 51.20 22.05 26.27
N GLY A 14 51.31 22.12 24.93
CA GLY A 14 52.54 22.21 24.13
C GLY A 14 52.72 21.06 23.10
N GLU A 15 53.13 21.24 21.84
CA GLU A 15 52.96 22.26 20.78
C GLU A 15 53.77 21.80 19.54
N GLY A 16 53.42 22.28 18.33
CA GLY A 16 54.19 22.11 17.07
C GLY A 16 53.67 21.00 16.11
N GLY A 17 53.64 21.18 14.77
CA GLY A 17 53.86 22.40 13.99
C GLY A 17 54.11 22.16 12.47
N VAL A 18 53.33 22.83 11.61
CA VAL A 18 53.63 23.27 10.21
C VAL A 18 53.80 22.22 9.07
N GLY A 19 53.18 22.48 7.90
CA GLY A 19 53.62 21.94 6.59
C GLY A 19 52.55 21.85 5.47
N GLU A 20 52.70 22.61 4.38
CA GLU A 20 51.77 22.69 3.23
C GLU A 20 52.14 21.79 2.00
N ARG A 21 51.14 21.49 1.15
CA ARG A 21 51.17 21.19 -0.31
C ARG A 21 51.99 20.00 -0.89
N ARG A 22 51.33 19.16 -1.72
CA ARG A 22 51.63 19.08 -3.18
C ARG A 22 50.60 18.31 -4.04
N GLU A 23 50.63 18.61 -5.33
CA GLU A 23 49.83 18.02 -6.43
C GLU A 23 50.36 16.68 -6.98
N LYS A 24 49.48 15.96 -7.72
CA LYS A 24 49.70 15.17 -8.96
C LYS A 24 50.92 14.23 -9.05
N LEU A 25 50.66 12.94 -9.34
CA LEU A 25 51.07 12.23 -10.58
C LEU A 25 50.84 10.70 -10.49
N LYS A 26 50.09 10.12 -11.45
CA LYS A 26 50.64 9.24 -12.50
C LYS A 26 49.53 8.70 -13.44
N LYS A 27 49.91 8.51 -14.71
CA LYS A 27 49.11 8.01 -15.84
C LYS A 27 49.89 6.84 -16.50
N SER A 28 49.38 6.33 -17.63
CA SER A 28 49.96 5.32 -18.56
C SER A 28 50.01 3.88 -18.02
N GLU A 29 49.13 2.97 -18.45
CA GLU A 29 49.08 2.26 -19.76
C GLU A 29 50.00 1.02 -19.81
N TYR A 30 49.52 -0.11 -20.36
CA TYR A 30 50.09 -0.70 -21.59
C TYR A 30 49.23 -1.86 -22.14
N ARG A 31 49.14 -1.89 -23.48
CA ARG A 31 48.71 -2.93 -24.47
C ARG A 31 48.20 -4.30 -23.94
N ALA A 32 47.04 -4.82 -24.34
CA ALA A 32 46.55 -5.14 -25.71
C ALA A 32 47.25 -6.33 -26.40
N ASN A 33 46.48 -7.38 -26.75
CA ASN A 33 46.68 -8.10 -28.01
C ASN A 33 45.41 -8.83 -28.52
N ARG A 34 45.22 -8.85 -29.84
CA ARG A 34 44.26 -9.70 -30.58
C ARG A 34 45.03 -10.83 -31.28
N ARG A 35 44.41 -12.01 -31.41
CA ARG A 35 44.58 -13.10 -32.42
C ARG A 35 43.60 -14.23 -32.02
N GLY A 36 42.98 -15.03 -32.89
CA GLY A 36 43.01 -15.06 -34.36
C GLY A 36 43.23 -16.48 -34.91
N SER A 37 42.14 -17.19 -35.19
CA SER A 37 42.01 -18.50 -35.89
C SER A 37 40.49 -18.78 -36.02
N GLU A 38 39.84 -19.16 -37.14
CA GLU A 38 40.13 -20.05 -38.28
C GLU A 38 40.36 -21.51 -37.85
N GLY A 39 39.63 -22.54 -38.32
CA GLY A 39 38.52 -22.62 -39.30
C GLY A 39 37.90 -24.05 -39.32
N GLU A 40 37.25 -24.44 -40.43
CA GLU A 40 36.68 -25.80 -40.76
C GLU A 40 35.38 -26.18 -40.01
N THR A 41 34.20 -26.56 -40.56
CA THR A 41 33.64 -27.15 -41.81
C THR A 41 33.52 -28.68 -41.89
N GLU A 42 32.29 -29.20 -41.72
CA GLU A 42 31.58 -30.33 -42.41
C GLU A 42 30.21 -30.51 -41.69
N LYS A 43 28.99 -30.64 -42.29
CA LYS A 43 28.42 -31.57 -43.31
C LYS A 43 28.54 -33.04 -42.87
N GLU A 44 27.53 -33.93 -42.89
CA GLU A 44 26.24 -34.10 -43.60
C GLU A 44 25.15 -34.64 -42.60
N ARG A 45 23.81 -34.57 -42.74
CA ARG A 45 22.77 -34.85 -43.77
C ARG A 45 22.23 -36.31 -43.78
N GLY A 46 20.90 -36.45 -43.98
CA GLY A 46 20.10 -37.69 -43.93
C GLY A 46 18.91 -37.52 -42.96
N GLU A 47 17.70 -37.06 -43.30
CA GLU A 47 16.76 -37.33 -44.42
C GLU A 47 16.12 -38.73 -44.43
N ASP A 48 14.81 -38.79 -44.09
CA ASP A 48 13.73 -39.60 -44.68
C ASP A 48 12.39 -39.06 -44.12
N HIS A 49 11.45 -38.49 -44.90
CA HIS A 49 10.44 -39.13 -45.77
C HIS A 49 9.54 -40.14 -45.04
N SER A 50 8.20 -40.12 -45.06
CA SER A 50 7.18 -39.36 -45.83
C SER A 50 5.86 -39.30 -45.00
N SER A 51 4.67 -38.84 -45.42
CA SER A 51 4.11 -38.51 -46.74
C SER A 51 2.99 -37.42 -46.66
N SER A 52 2.10 -37.38 -47.67
CA SER A 52 1.04 -36.42 -47.98
C SER A 52 -0.39 -36.92 -47.70
N HIS A 53 -1.33 -36.02 -47.42
CA HIS A 53 -2.65 -36.05 -48.08
C HIS A 53 -3.24 -34.63 -48.25
N THR A 54 -3.76 -34.38 -49.45
CA THR A 54 -4.37 -33.11 -49.89
C THR A 54 -5.89 -33.13 -49.73
N HIS A 55 -6.52 -32.02 -49.29
CA HIS A 55 -7.86 -31.61 -49.75
C HIS A 55 -8.20 -30.15 -49.36
N THR A 56 -8.28 -29.28 -50.36
CA THR A 56 -9.19 -28.11 -50.43
C THR A 56 -10.39 -28.50 -51.32
N PRO A 57 -11.51 -27.74 -51.46
CA PRO A 57 -11.73 -26.31 -51.10
C PRO A 57 -13.08 -25.96 -50.44
N PHE A 58 -13.21 -24.73 -49.90
CA PHE A 58 -14.18 -23.70 -50.31
C PHE A 58 -14.20 -22.48 -49.34
N TYR A 59 -14.02 -21.28 -49.87
CA TYR A 59 -14.30 -20.02 -49.16
C TYR A 59 -15.71 -19.52 -49.50
N PRO A 60 -16.42 -18.93 -48.54
CA PRO A 60 -17.23 -17.74 -48.79
C PRO A 60 -16.52 -16.50 -48.23
N SER A 61 -16.06 -15.63 -49.12
CA SER A 61 -15.55 -14.31 -48.74
C SER A 61 -16.67 -13.46 -48.12
N LYS A 62 -16.54 -13.15 -46.83
CA LYS A 62 -17.15 -11.96 -46.22
C LYS A 62 -16.07 -11.20 -45.46
N ARG A 63 -15.61 -10.09 -46.05
CA ARG A 63 -14.78 -9.10 -45.35
C ARG A 63 -15.56 -8.60 -44.12
N PRO A 64 -14.99 -8.59 -42.91
CA PRO A 64 -15.54 -7.79 -41.82
C PRO A 64 -15.52 -6.31 -42.23
N PRO A 65 -16.50 -5.49 -41.82
CA PRO A 65 -16.49 -4.06 -42.13
C PRO A 65 -15.24 -3.39 -41.57
N SER A 66 -14.55 -2.64 -42.41
CA SER A 66 -13.47 -1.75 -42.00
C SER A 66 -14.03 -0.53 -41.27
N SER A 67 -14.20 -0.64 -39.96
CA SER A 67 -14.37 0.50 -39.04
C SER A 67 -13.68 0.22 -37.70
N LEU A 68 -12.40 -0.14 -37.77
CA LEU A 68 -11.45 0.20 -36.72
C LEU A 68 -11.36 1.73 -36.62
N PHE A 69 -10.94 2.23 -35.46
CA PHE A 69 -10.99 3.65 -35.03
C PHE A 69 -12.40 4.16 -34.69
N PRO A 70 -12.57 4.85 -33.53
CA PRO A 70 -13.61 5.87 -33.43
C PRO A 70 -13.37 6.88 -34.54
N SER A 71 -14.42 7.29 -35.26
CA SER A 71 -14.29 8.39 -36.21
C SER A 71 -13.82 9.65 -35.47
N GLN A 72 -12.56 10.04 -35.65
CA GLN A 72 -12.16 11.42 -35.39
C GLN A 72 -13.04 12.29 -36.30
N ASP A 73 -13.91 13.09 -35.68
CA ASP A 73 -14.83 14.02 -36.33
C ASP A 73 -14.12 15.24 -36.95
N ASN A 74 -12.79 15.15 -37.14
CA ASN A 74 -11.85 16.21 -37.48
C ASN A 74 -11.97 17.49 -36.63
N LYS A 75 -12.64 17.46 -35.46
CA LYS A 75 -12.75 18.59 -34.53
C LYS A 75 -11.60 18.69 -33.51
N GLY A 76 -10.58 17.84 -33.62
CA GLY A 76 -9.38 17.85 -32.76
C GLY A 76 -9.60 17.32 -31.34
N PHE A 77 -8.56 17.44 -30.50
CA PHE A 77 -8.52 17.04 -29.08
C PHE A 77 -8.76 15.54 -28.84
N ASP A 78 -7.67 14.77 -28.84
CA ASP A 78 -7.64 13.32 -28.59
C ASP A 78 -7.66 12.95 -27.10
N ILE A 79 -7.97 11.67 -26.85
CA ILE A 79 -7.98 11.09 -25.50
C ILE A 79 -6.62 11.27 -24.83
N GLY A 80 -6.62 11.83 -23.62
CA GLY A 80 -5.43 12.13 -22.85
C GLY A 80 -4.86 13.52 -23.09
N GLU A 81 -5.35 14.32 -24.04
CA GLU A 81 -4.92 15.71 -24.22
C GLU A 81 -5.30 16.61 -23.03
N LEU A 82 -4.42 17.56 -22.70
CA LEU A 82 -4.71 18.66 -21.78
C LEU A 82 -5.36 19.80 -22.55
N VAL A 83 -6.48 20.31 -22.04
CA VAL A 83 -7.26 21.37 -22.69
C VAL A 83 -7.75 22.41 -21.69
N TRP A 84 -8.05 23.62 -22.17
CA TRP A 84 -8.99 24.51 -21.52
C TRP A 84 -10.40 24.19 -22.02
N GLY A 85 -11.39 24.15 -21.12
CA GLY A 85 -12.78 23.92 -21.48
C GLY A 85 -13.72 24.97 -20.87
N LYS A 86 -14.85 25.22 -21.54
CA LYS A 86 -15.86 26.22 -21.14
C LYS A 86 -17.26 25.64 -20.96
N ILE A 87 -17.73 25.61 -19.71
CA ILE A 87 -19.15 25.34 -19.38
C ILE A 87 -19.91 26.68 -19.24
N LYS A 88 -21.21 26.67 -19.57
CA LYS A 88 -22.12 27.80 -19.30
C LYS A 88 -22.19 28.07 -17.78
N GLY A 89 -21.99 29.33 -17.37
CA GLY A 89 -22.03 29.74 -15.96
C GLY A 89 -20.70 29.66 -15.20
N PHE A 90 -19.66 29.07 -15.79
CA PHE A 90 -18.32 28.93 -15.17
C PHE A 90 -17.25 29.64 -15.99
N SER A 91 -16.11 29.96 -15.38
CA SER A 91 -14.90 30.44 -16.08
C SER A 91 -14.36 29.37 -17.04
N TRP A 92 -13.44 29.76 -17.93
CA TRP A 92 -12.61 28.76 -18.61
C TRP A 92 -11.78 28.03 -17.56
N TRP A 93 -11.69 26.71 -17.66
CA TRP A 93 -11.04 25.86 -16.66
C TRP A 93 -10.22 24.75 -17.33
N PRO A 94 -9.06 24.35 -16.79
CA PRO A 94 -8.27 23.31 -17.40
C PRO A 94 -8.82 21.92 -17.04
N GLY A 95 -8.70 20.99 -17.98
CA GLY A 95 -9.08 19.59 -17.83
C GLY A 95 -8.29 18.68 -18.75
N ILE A 96 -8.57 17.38 -18.65
CA ILE A 96 -8.03 16.34 -19.54
C ILE A 96 -9.17 15.71 -20.33
N VAL A 97 -8.97 15.52 -21.63
CA VAL A 97 -9.89 14.75 -22.47
C VAL A 97 -9.84 13.28 -22.06
N VAL A 98 -10.98 12.69 -21.74
CA VAL A 98 -11.09 11.30 -21.29
C VAL A 98 -12.06 10.51 -22.17
N THR A 99 -11.94 9.19 -22.15
CA THR A 99 -12.93 8.32 -22.79
C THR A 99 -14.27 8.43 -22.06
N TRP A 100 -15.37 8.11 -22.74
CA TRP A 100 -16.68 7.97 -22.09
C TRP A 100 -16.71 6.82 -21.06
N ARG A 101 -15.87 5.80 -21.24
CA ARG A 101 -15.67 4.72 -20.25
C ARG A 101 -15.14 5.29 -18.93
N ALA A 102 -14.20 6.24 -19.02
CA ALA A 102 -13.69 7.03 -17.90
C ALA A 102 -14.68 8.12 -17.39
N THR A 103 -15.97 8.05 -17.72
CA THR A 103 -17.03 8.84 -17.05
C THR A 103 -18.19 7.99 -16.56
N GLY A 104 -18.29 6.70 -16.94
CA GLY A 104 -19.43 5.85 -16.64
C GLY A 104 -20.73 6.34 -17.30
N LYS A 105 -20.62 7.04 -18.45
CA LYS A 105 -21.75 7.60 -19.22
C LYS A 105 -21.69 7.12 -20.67
N ARG A 106 -22.73 7.47 -21.45
CA ARG A 106 -22.76 7.22 -22.90
C ARG A 106 -21.53 7.79 -23.62
N GLN A 107 -21.23 7.23 -24.79
CA GLN A 107 -20.30 7.83 -25.74
C GLN A 107 -20.66 9.31 -25.98
N ALA A 108 -19.62 10.15 -26.04
CA ALA A 108 -19.79 11.57 -26.35
C ALA A 108 -20.47 11.71 -27.73
N THR A 109 -21.41 12.64 -27.81
CA THR A 109 -22.11 12.98 -29.05
C THR A 109 -21.10 13.50 -30.08
N HIS A 110 -21.35 13.32 -31.38
CA HIS A 110 -20.47 13.82 -32.43
C HIS A 110 -20.15 15.32 -32.26
N GLY A 111 -18.88 15.72 -32.25
CA GLY A 111 -18.44 17.08 -31.93
C GLY A 111 -18.34 17.42 -30.43
N MET A 112 -18.56 16.46 -29.54
CA MET A 112 -18.35 16.59 -28.08
C MET A 112 -17.14 15.78 -27.61
N ARG A 113 -16.60 16.14 -26.44
CA ARG A 113 -15.57 15.42 -25.69
C ARG A 113 -15.98 15.30 -24.23
N TRP A 114 -15.65 14.19 -23.60
CA TRP A 114 -15.71 14.10 -22.14
C TRP A 114 -14.43 14.69 -21.56
N LEU A 115 -14.58 15.66 -20.65
CA LEU A 115 -13.47 16.20 -19.88
C LEU A 115 -13.54 15.73 -18.43
N GLN A 116 -12.38 15.47 -17.83
CA GLN A 116 -12.20 15.48 -16.38
C GLN A 116 -11.56 16.81 -15.96
N TRP A 117 -12.18 17.53 -15.03
CA TRP A 117 -11.71 18.83 -14.57
C TRP A 117 -10.63 18.72 -13.50
N PHE A 118 -9.61 19.57 -13.57
CA PHE A 118 -8.61 19.64 -12.52
C PHE A 118 -9.13 20.40 -11.29
N GLY A 119 -8.79 19.90 -10.10
CA GLY A 119 -9.29 20.45 -8.83
C GLY A 119 -10.22 19.46 -8.15
N ASP A 120 -11.45 19.33 -8.63
CA ASP A 120 -12.49 18.48 -8.03
C ASP A 120 -12.69 17.12 -8.73
N GLY A 121 -12.01 16.88 -9.86
CA GLY A 121 -12.02 15.61 -10.57
C GLY A 121 -13.34 15.26 -11.27
N LYS A 122 -14.31 16.18 -11.34
CA LYS A 122 -15.63 15.93 -11.96
C LYS A 122 -15.55 15.78 -13.48
N PHE A 123 -16.59 15.19 -14.06
CA PHE A 123 -16.69 14.95 -15.50
C PHE A 123 -17.78 15.81 -16.15
N SER A 124 -17.54 16.27 -17.39
CA SER A 124 -18.55 16.95 -18.21
C SER A 124 -18.39 16.65 -19.69
N GLU A 125 -19.51 16.51 -20.39
CA GLU A 125 -19.54 16.48 -21.87
C GLU A 125 -19.51 17.93 -22.37
N VAL A 126 -18.49 18.28 -23.16
CA VAL A 126 -18.21 19.63 -23.63
C VAL A 126 -18.02 19.60 -25.15
N SER A 127 -18.59 20.57 -25.87
CA SER A 127 -18.37 20.72 -27.31
C SER A 127 -16.90 21.01 -27.60
N ALA A 128 -16.33 20.37 -28.63
CA ALA A 128 -14.98 20.65 -29.10
C ALA A 128 -14.79 22.14 -29.47
N ASP A 129 -15.85 22.82 -29.93
CA ASP A 129 -15.85 24.26 -30.22
C ASP A 129 -15.78 25.14 -28.95
N LYS A 130 -15.83 24.53 -27.76
CA LYS A 130 -15.65 25.14 -26.43
C LYS A 130 -14.41 24.60 -25.71
N LEU A 131 -13.51 23.98 -26.46
CA LEU A 131 -12.18 23.60 -26.02
C LEU A 131 -11.13 24.51 -26.67
N ASP A 132 -9.98 24.64 -26.01
CA ASP A 132 -8.80 25.30 -26.55
C ASP A 132 -7.55 24.59 -26.01
N SER A 133 -6.43 24.70 -26.70
CA SER A 133 -5.17 24.04 -26.30
C SER A 133 -4.73 24.52 -24.92
N ILE A 134 -4.22 23.63 -24.06
CA ILE A 134 -3.63 24.03 -22.76
C ILE A 134 -2.53 25.10 -22.91
N THR A 135 -1.86 25.17 -24.07
CA THR A 135 -0.85 26.19 -24.40
C THR A 135 -1.41 27.60 -24.51
N ALA A 136 -2.73 27.78 -24.66
CA ALA A 136 -3.42 29.06 -24.54
C ALA A 136 -3.49 29.59 -23.10
N PHE A 137 -2.54 29.22 -22.23
CA PHE A 137 -2.51 29.59 -20.82
C PHE A 137 -2.62 31.10 -20.57
N PRO A 138 -1.92 32.01 -21.29
CA PRO A 138 -2.09 33.46 -21.12
C PRO A 138 -3.51 34.00 -21.37
N LYS A 139 -4.32 33.28 -22.15
CA LYS A 139 -5.67 33.70 -22.58
C LYS A 139 -6.76 33.38 -21.57
N PHE A 140 -6.55 32.36 -20.73
CA PHE A 140 -7.57 31.81 -19.82
C PHE A 140 -7.17 31.78 -18.34
N PHE A 141 -5.89 31.98 -18.05
CA PHE A 141 -5.37 32.03 -16.70
C PHE A 141 -5.99 33.17 -15.87
N ASN A 142 -6.33 32.88 -14.61
CA ASN A 142 -6.84 33.86 -13.64
C ASN A 142 -6.17 33.65 -12.28
N GLN A 143 -5.34 34.63 -11.88
CA GLN A 143 -4.53 34.58 -10.65
C GLN A 143 -5.37 34.26 -9.40
N ALA A 144 -6.51 34.95 -9.21
CA ALA A 144 -7.35 34.81 -8.01
C ALA A 144 -8.05 33.43 -7.89
N SER A 145 -8.17 32.71 -9.00
CA SER A 145 -8.73 31.35 -9.03
C SER A 145 -7.65 30.27 -8.87
N TYR A 146 -6.39 30.60 -9.17
CA TYR A 146 -5.28 29.65 -9.27
C TYR A 146 -4.58 29.39 -7.93
N THR A 147 -4.44 30.40 -7.08
CA THR A 147 -3.83 30.29 -5.73
C THR A 147 -4.54 29.28 -4.83
N LYS A 148 -5.78 28.87 -5.18
CA LYS A 148 -6.61 27.95 -4.40
C LYS A 148 -6.39 26.45 -4.69
N LEU A 149 -5.62 26.05 -5.70
CA LEU A 149 -5.51 24.62 -6.11
C LEU A 149 -4.09 24.17 -6.47
N THR A 150 -3.45 23.46 -5.53
CA THR A 150 -2.09 22.89 -5.65
C THR A 150 -1.97 21.79 -6.71
N SER A 151 -3.07 21.16 -7.10
CA SER A 151 -3.14 20.03 -8.04
C SER A 151 -2.64 20.37 -9.45
N TYR A 152 -2.80 21.63 -9.89
CA TYR A 152 -2.30 22.08 -11.19
C TYR A 152 -0.76 21.96 -11.28
N ARG A 153 -0.04 22.30 -10.19
CA ARG A 153 1.43 22.44 -10.20
C ARG A 153 2.16 21.14 -10.54
N ARG A 154 1.57 19.98 -10.19
CA ARG A 154 2.19 18.67 -10.40
C ARG A 154 2.03 18.17 -11.84
N MET A 155 0.85 18.30 -12.46
CA MET A 155 0.54 17.56 -13.69
C MET A 155 1.25 18.06 -14.97
N ALA A 156 1.25 19.37 -15.25
CA ALA A 156 1.94 19.92 -16.41
C ALA A 156 3.47 19.73 -16.29
N SER A 157 4.00 19.96 -15.09
CA SER A 157 5.40 19.72 -14.71
C SER A 157 5.81 18.24 -14.89
N LEU A 158 4.96 17.30 -14.49
CA LEU A 158 5.20 15.86 -14.65
C LEU A 158 5.18 15.41 -16.12
N ARG A 159 4.29 15.94 -16.97
CA ARG A 159 4.25 15.60 -18.41
C ARG A 159 5.43 16.18 -19.17
N ALA A 160 5.76 17.46 -18.94
CA ALA A 160 6.89 18.11 -19.59
C ALA A 160 8.25 17.69 -19.00
N GLU A 161 8.28 16.94 -17.90
CA GLU A 161 9.48 16.62 -17.10
C GLU A 161 10.22 17.86 -16.59
N LYS A 162 9.47 18.91 -16.24
CA LYS A 162 10.00 20.19 -15.75
C LYS A 162 9.98 20.22 -14.22
N THR A 163 11.16 20.18 -13.60
CA THR A 163 11.32 20.43 -12.16
C THR A 163 11.55 21.91 -11.88
N PHE A 164 10.96 22.39 -10.78
CA PHE A 164 11.16 23.74 -10.26
C PHE A 164 11.84 23.65 -8.89
N PRO A 165 12.86 24.48 -8.58
CA PRO A 165 13.47 24.49 -7.25
C PRO A 165 12.44 24.87 -6.18
N GLN A 166 12.50 24.25 -5.00
CA GLN A 166 11.85 24.79 -3.82
C GLN A 166 12.60 26.06 -3.39
N CYS A 167 11.89 27.18 -3.31
CA CYS A 167 12.42 28.45 -2.83
C CYS A 167 12.10 28.59 -1.34
N GLU A 168 13.06 29.04 -0.53
CA GLU A 168 12.92 29.23 0.92
C GLU A 168 12.21 30.56 1.29
N SER A 169 11.38 31.12 0.40
CA SER A 169 10.65 32.36 0.63
C SER A 169 9.29 32.14 1.31
N GLU A 170 8.93 33.05 2.22
CA GLU A 170 7.71 32.95 3.05
C GLU A 170 6.40 33.28 2.30
N GLY A 171 6.46 33.64 1.01
CA GLY A 171 5.31 34.04 0.20
C GLY A 171 4.71 32.90 -0.63
N PRO A 172 3.40 32.60 -0.53
CA PRO A 172 2.74 31.60 -1.39
C PRO A 172 2.77 31.92 -2.88
N GLU A 173 2.97 33.20 -3.25
CA GLU A 173 2.99 33.71 -4.64
C GLU A 173 4.36 33.56 -5.31
N ASP A 174 5.46 33.80 -4.58
CA ASP A 174 6.82 33.69 -5.09
C ASP A 174 7.17 32.25 -5.50
N GLN A 175 6.61 31.27 -4.79
CA GLN A 175 6.74 29.84 -5.11
C GLN A 175 6.05 29.43 -6.41
N VAL A 176 5.20 30.28 -7.00
CA VAL A 176 4.40 29.96 -8.20
C VAL A 176 4.97 30.65 -9.45
N LYS A 177 5.57 31.81 -9.27
CA LYS A 177 6.04 32.70 -10.34
C LYS A 177 6.89 31.99 -11.42
N PRO A 178 7.92 31.17 -11.11
CA PRO A 178 8.72 30.51 -12.15
C PRO A 178 7.93 29.53 -13.03
N MET A 179 6.87 28.92 -12.48
CA MET A 179 5.98 28.01 -13.20
C MET A 179 4.92 28.77 -14.01
N LEU A 180 4.44 29.91 -13.50
CA LEU A 180 3.57 30.82 -14.27
C LEU A 180 4.33 31.39 -15.47
N ASP A 181 5.54 31.89 -15.27
CA ASP A 181 6.39 32.42 -16.34
C ASP A 181 6.69 31.34 -17.40
N TRP A 182 6.89 30.09 -16.99
CA TRP A 182 7.05 28.93 -17.89
C TRP A 182 5.78 28.60 -18.69
N ALA A 183 4.61 28.59 -18.04
CA ALA A 183 3.33 28.30 -18.70
C ALA A 183 2.88 29.46 -19.62
N ILE A 184 3.12 30.71 -19.21
CA ILE A 184 2.91 31.91 -20.02
C ILE A 184 3.87 31.92 -21.22
N GLY A 185 5.12 31.53 -21.01
CA GLY A 185 6.14 31.30 -22.05
C GLY A 185 5.91 30.05 -22.92
N GLY A 186 4.67 29.54 -23.01
CA GLY A 186 4.29 28.47 -23.93
C GLY A 186 4.87 27.09 -23.59
N PHE A 187 5.26 26.84 -22.33
CA PHE A 187 5.78 25.55 -21.85
C PHE A 187 7.12 25.11 -22.49
N LEU A 188 7.93 26.07 -22.94
CA LEU A 188 9.25 25.83 -23.55
C LEU A 188 10.25 25.14 -22.57
N PRO A 189 11.23 24.35 -23.07
CA PRO A 189 11.58 24.15 -24.48
C PRO A 189 10.72 23.11 -25.21
N LYS A 190 10.01 22.21 -24.51
CA LYS A 190 9.23 21.13 -25.16
C LYS A 190 7.92 21.62 -25.78
N GLY A 191 7.39 22.76 -25.33
CA GLY A 191 6.19 23.38 -25.91
C GLY A 191 4.96 22.47 -25.87
N GLN A 192 4.10 22.56 -26.89
CA GLN A 192 2.90 21.74 -27.03
C GLN A 192 3.20 20.23 -27.12
N GLU A 193 4.30 19.85 -27.77
CA GLU A 193 4.71 18.45 -27.92
C GLU A 193 5.02 17.78 -26.57
N GLY A 194 5.59 18.53 -25.62
CA GLY A 194 5.83 18.08 -24.24
C GLY A 194 4.57 17.93 -23.37
N LEU A 195 3.39 18.25 -23.89
CA LEU A 195 2.11 18.20 -23.15
C LEU A 195 1.12 17.19 -23.74
N LYS A 196 1.36 16.74 -24.98
CA LYS A 196 0.62 15.63 -25.62
C LYS A 196 0.65 14.39 -24.72
N PRO A 197 -0.39 13.53 -24.75
CA PRO A 197 -0.33 12.24 -24.08
C PRO A 197 0.81 11.41 -24.70
N THR A 198 1.86 11.17 -23.92
CA THR A 198 3.09 10.49 -24.36
C THR A 198 2.91 8.98 -24.54
N ASP A 199 1.87 8.40 -23.94
CA ASP A 199 1.75 6.96 -23.74
C ASP A 199 0.30 6.50 -23.95
N ASN A 200 0.07 5.66 -24.96
CA ASN A 200 -1.16 4.86 -25.09
C ASN A 200 -0.82 3.39 -24.79
N PRO A 201 -1.45 2.74 -23.79
CA PRO A 201 -1.30 1.30 -23.55
C PRO A 201 -1.56 0.43 -24.79
N GLU A 202 -2.44 0.85 -25.70
CA GLU A 202 -2.71 0.15 -26.96
C GLU A 202 -1.50 0.23 -27.91
N GLN A 203 -0.75 1.33 -27.89
CA GLN A 203 0.50 1.49 -28.64
C GLN A 203 1.62 0.62 -28.06
N MET A 204 1.73 0.49 -26.74
CA MET A 204 2.62 -0.49 -26.09
C MET A 204 2.36 -1.91 -26.62
N VAL A 205 1.08 -2.32 -26.66
CA VAL A 205 0.70 -3.64 -27.17
C VAL A 205 1.06 -3.80 -28.66
N HIS A 206 0.90 -2.74 -29.46
CA HIS A 206 1.34 -2.73 -30.85
C HIS A 206 2.86 -2.88 -30.99
N GLU A 207 3.65 -2.14 -30.23
CA GLU A 207 5.12 -2.22 -30.21
C GLU A 207 5.62 -3.63 -29.85
N VAL A 208 5.00 -4.26 -28.83
CA VAL A 208 5.33 -5.64 -28.42
C VAL A 208 4.97 -6.64 -29.53
N LEU A 209 3.77 -6.58 -30.09
CA LEU A 209 3.27 -7.57 -31.06
C LEU A 209 3.75 -7.38 -32.50
N LYS A 210 4.14 -6.17 -32.91
CA LYS A 210 4.54 -5.84 -34.29
C LYS A 210 6.01 -5.49 -34.44
N ASN A 211 6.58 -4.76 -33.48
CA ASN A 211 7.97 -4.33 -33.51
C ASN A 211 8.89 -5.24 -32.66
N ASN A 212 8.33 -6.33 -32.11
CA ASN A 212 9.02 -7.36 -31.33
C ASN A 212 9.83 -6.76 -30.14
N ARG A 213 9.30 -5.69 -29.54
CA ARG A 213 9.88 -5.09 -28.34
C ARG A 213 9.56 -5.92 -27.10
N SER A 214 10.47 -5.91 -26.12
CA SER A 214 10.24 -6.57 -24.84
C SER A 214 9.11 -5.88 -24.08
N ILE A 215 8.17 -6.65 -23.51
CA ILE A 215 7.12 -6.10 -22.64
C ILE A 215 7.71 -5.54 -21.33
N GLU A 216 8.87 -6.03 -20.89
CA GLU A 216 9.61 -5.52 -19.72
C GLU A 216 10.08 -4.07 -19.92
N ASP A 217 10.17 -3.58 -21.16
CA ASP A 217 10.49 -2.18 -21.48
C ASP A 217 9.33 -1.21 -21.22
N PHE A 218 8.14 -1.70 -20.86
CA PHE A 218 6.93 -0.88 -20.71
C PHE A 218 6.21 -1.10 -19.38
N CYS A 219 5.60 -0.03 -18.87
CA CYS A 219 4.75 -0.06 -17.69
C CYS A 219 3.39 -0.69 -18.00
N LEU A 220 3.12 -1.90 -17.50
CA LEU A 220 1.84 -2.60 -17.72
C LEU A 220 0.61 -1.78 -17.29
N SER A 221 0.75 -0.93 -16.28
CA SER A 221 -0.35 -0.14 -15.72
C SER A 221 -0.73 1.08 -16.56
N CYS A 222 0.18 1.63 -17.38
CA CYS A 222 -0.08 2.88 -18.12
C CYS A 222 0.63 3.05 -19.48
N GLY A 223 1.30 2.03 -20.02
CA GLY A 223 1.95 2.06 -21.33
C GLY A 223 3.32 2.75 -21.38
N LYS A 224 3.75 3.41 -20.30
CA LYS A 224 5.02 4.18 -20.24
C LYS A 224 6.26 3.35 -20.50
N THR A 225 7.10 3.77 -21.45
CA THR A 225 8.43 3.18 -21.71
C THR A 225 9.45 3.42 -20.59
N ARG A 226 9.22 4.44 -19.73
CA ARG A 226 10.13 4.78 -18.62
C ARG A 226 9.84 3.89 -17.40
N VAL A 227 10.19 2.61 -17.51
CA VAL A 227 10.13 1.62 -16.44
C VAL A 227 11.16 1.94 -15.34
N ALA A 228 10.75 1.79 -14.09
CA ALA A 228 11.57 2.00 -12.90
C ALA A 228 11.84 0.68 -12.13
N THR A 229 10.97 -0.32 -12.29
CA THR A 229 11.11 -1.66 -11.70
C THR A 229 10.20 -2.66 -12.44
N PHE A 230 10.31 -3.95 -12.14
CA PHE A 230 9.44 -4.97 -12.71
C PHE A 230 8.02 -4.91 -12.13
N HIS A 231 7.01 -5.35 -12.88
CA HIS A 231 5.70 -5.66 -12.33
C HIS A 231 5.78 -7.00 -11.58
N PRO A 232 5.36 -7.09 -10.30
CA PRO A 232 5.64 -8.27 -9.48
C PRO A 232 4.91 -9.55 -9.93
N LEU A 233 3.69 -9.44 -10.46
CA LEU A 233 2.86 -10.61 -10.82
C LEU A 233 2.98 -11.08 -12.29
N PHE A 234 3.31 -10.18 -13.21
CA PHE A 234 3.23 -10.39 -14.66
C PHE A 234 4.54 -9.92 -15.33
N GLU A 235 4.91 -10.56 -16.44
CA GLU A 235 6.03 -10.14 -17.28
C GLU A 235 5.73 -8.77 -17.88
N GLY A 236 6.62 -7.81 -17.66
CA GLY A 236 6.38 -6.39 -17.89
C GLY A 236 6.85 -5.51 -16.72
N GLY A 237 7.02 -4.21 -16.99
CA GLY A 237 7.53 -3.24 -16.02
C GLY A 237 6.45 -2.43 -15.27
N LEU A 238 6.93 -1.58 -14.37
CA LEU A 238 6.19 -0.48 -13.72
C LEU A 238 7.04 0.80 -13.77
N CYS A 239 6.46 1.91 -14.20
CA CYS A 239 7.07 3.24 -14.03
C CYS A 239 6.94 3.71 -12.56
N GLN A 240 7.76 4.67 -12.13
CA GLN A 240 7.83 5.08 -10.71
C GLN A 240 6.46 5.39 -10.09
N ALA A 241 5.64 6.23 -10.74
CA ALA A 241 4.32 6.58 -10.22
C ALA A 241 3.37 5.36 -10.09
N CYS A 242 3.47 4.37 -10.99
CA CYS A 242 2.70 3.15 -10.88
C CYS A 242 3.28 2.18 -9.84
N LYS A 243 4.60 2.18 -9.60
CA LYS A 243 5.23 1.47 -8.48
C LYS A 243 4.69 2.00 -7.15
N ASP A 244 4.68 3.33 -6.97
CA ASP A 244 4.25 3.98 -5.72
C ASP A 244 2.78 3.64 -5.41
N VAL A 245 1.89 3.78 -6.40
CA VAL A 245 0.48 3.35 -6.30
C VAL A 245 0.36 1.85 -6.01
N TYR A 246 1.12 0.99 -6.69
CA TYR A 246 1.04 -0.46 -6.46
C TYR A 246 1.47 -0.83 -5.03
N LEU A 247 2.48 -0.17 -4.48
CA LEU A 247 2.92 -0.34 -3.09
C LEU A 247 1.85 0.07 -2.06
N GLU A 248 1.09 1.14 -2.36
CA GLU A 248 0.01 1.65 -1.51
C GLU A 248 -1.24 0.75 -1.52
N ILE A 249 -1.73 0.34 -2.70
CA ILE A 249 -3.11 -0.18 -2.83
C ILE A 249 -3.26 -1.62 -3.34
N SER A 250 -2.19 -2.35 -3.67
CA SER A 250 -2.28 -3.74 -4.17
C SER A 250 -2.84 -4.76 -3.17
N TYR A 251 -2.83 -4.46 -1.87
CA TYR A 251 -3.47 -5.25 -0.81
C TYR A 251 -4.60 -4.49 -0.11
N MET A 252 -5.27 -3.59 -0.81
CA MET A 252 -6.57 -3.04 -0.38
C MET A 252 -7.67 -4.00 -0.81
N TYR A 253 -8.61 -4.24 0.09
CA TYR A 253 -9.76 -5.12 -0.09
C TYR A 253 -11.02 -4.39 0.34
N ASP A 254 -12.10 -4.59 -0.41
CA ASP A 254 -13.42 -4.04 -0.11
C ASP A 254 -14.20 -4.99 0.84
N ASP A 255 -15.37 -4.54 1.31
CA ASP A 255 -16.22 -5.28 2.25
C ASP A 255 -16.76 -6.62 1.66
N ASP A 256 -16.67 -6.83 0.35
CA ASP A 256 -16.98 -8.10 -0.33
C ASP A 256 -15.82 -9.11 -0.29
N GLY A 257 -14.68 -8.74 0.28
CA GLY A 257 -13.49 -9.56 0.41
C GLY A 257 -12.56 -9.56 -0.81
N TYR A 258 -12.94 -8.97 -1.95
CA TYR A 258 -12.09 -8.86 -3.15
C TYR A 258 -11.17 -7.63 -3.09
N GLN A 259 -10.13 -7.63 -3.94
CA GLN A 259 -9.25 -6.49 -4.10
C GLN A 259 -10.06 -5.28 -4.61
N SER A 260 -9.91 -4.13 -3.95
CA SER A 260 -10.56 -2.86 -4.32
C SER A 260 -10.17 -2.35 -5.71
N TYR A 261 -9.04 -2.85 -6.25
CA TYR A 261 -8.42 -2.36 -7.47
C TYR A 261 -7.84 -3.51 -8.31
N CYS A 262 -7.80 -3.32 -9.64
CA CYS A 262 -7.27 -4.29 -10.59
C CYS A 262 -5.87 -4.81 -10.20
N THR A 263 -5.72 -6.14 -10.17
CA THR A 263 -4.48 -6.88 -9.89
C THR A 263 -3.29 -6.45 -10.76
N VAL A 264 -3.52 -5.89 -11.95
CA VAL A 264 -2.47 -5.38 -12.85
C VAL A 264 -2.19 -3.90 -12.62
N CYS A 265 -3.16 -3.03 -12.92
CA CYS A 265 -2.89 -1.60 -12.96
C CYS A 265 -3.03 -0.86 -11.61
N CYS A 266 -3.53 -1.53 -10.56
CA CYS A 266 -3.95 -0.90 -9.31
C CYS A 266 -4.90 0.28 -9.58
N GLY A 267 -5.96 0.01 -10.33
CA GLY A 267 -6.97 0.98 -10.71
C GLY A 267 -8.10 0.33 -11.51
N GLY A 268 -8.66 1.09 -12.46
CA GLY A 268 -9.87 0.73 -13.18
C GLY A 268 -11.13 1.04 -12.37
N ARG A 269 -12.24 1.32 -13.06
CA ARG A 269 -13.54 1.66 -12.42
C ARG A 269 -14.55 0.52 -12.42
N GLU A 270 -14.37 -0.39 -13.37
CA GLU A 270 -15.16 -1.60 -13.47
C GLU A 270 -14.18 -2.77 -13.52
N VAL A 271 -14.36 -3.71 -12.61
CA VAL A 271 -13.50 -4.89 -12.43
C VAL A 271 -14.34 -6.16 -12.51
N LEU A 272 -13.76 -7.20 -13.09
CA LEU A 272 -14.30 -8.55 -13.06
C LEU A 272 -13.64 -9.29 -11.89
N LEU A 273 -14.46 -9.84 -11.01
CA LEU A 273 -14.04 -10.64 -9.85
C LEU A 273 -13.71 -12.07 -10.29
N CYS A 274 -12.69 -12.68 -9.69
CA CYS A 274 -12.34 -14.08 -9.97
C CYS A 274 -13.32 -15.04 -9.28
N GLY A 275 -14.09 -15.82 -10.04
CA GLY A 275 -15.00 -16.85 -9.51
C GLY A 275 -14.31 -18.12 -8.99
N ASN A 276 -13.00 -18.09 -8.74
CA ASN A 276 -12.26 -19.23 -8.18
C ASN A 276 -12.21 -19.15 -6.65
N ALA A 277 -12.56 -20.23 -5.97
CA ALA A 277 -12.59 -20.27 -4.51
C ALA A 277 -11.26 -19.81 -3.88
N ASN A 278 -11.34 -19.05 -2.78
CA ASN A 278 -10.22 -18.39 -2.09
C ASN A 278 -9.41 -17.37 -2.93
N CYS A 279 -9.83 -17.00 -4.14
CA CYS A 279 -9.13 -16.03 -4.99
C CYS A 279 -9.76 -14.63 -4.96
N CYS A 280 -9.29 -13.78 -4.05
CA CYS A 280 -9.78 -12.41 -3.87
C CYS A 280 -9.35 -11.41 -4.96
N ARG A 281 -8.98 -11.86 -6.18
CA ARG A 281 -8.36 -11.01 -7.22
C ARG A 281 -9.36 -10.52 -8.25
N CYS A 282 -9.16 -9.31 -8.76
CA CYS A 282 -10.03 -8.68 -9.77
C CYS A 282 -9.22 -8.05 -10.91
N PHE A 283 -9.81 -7.94 -12.10
CA PHE A 283 -9.15 -7.37 -13.29
C PHE A 283 -10.07 -6.33 -13.94
N CYS A 284 -9.56 -5.12 -14.20
CA CYS A 284 -10.38 -4.09 -14.84
C CYS A 284 -10.61 -4.37 -16.32
N VAL A 285 -11.78 -3.94 -16.80
CA VAL A 285 -12.19 -4.05 -18.21
C VAL A 285 -11.10 -3.54 -19.17
N ASP A 286 -10.48 -2.40 -18.84
CA ASP A 286 -9.43 -1.80 -19.66
C ASP A 286 -8.19 -2.72 -19.76
N CYS A 287 -7.70 -3.30 -18.65
CA CYS A 287 -6.56 -4.23 -18.70
C CYS A 287 -6.88 -5.51 -19.47
N LEU A 288 -8.12 -6.01 -19.40
CA LEU A 288 -8.55 -7.16 -20.19
C LEU A 288 -8.52 -6.83 -21.69
N ASP A 289 -9.23 -5.77 -22.10
CA ASP A 289 -9.40 -5.45 -23.52
C ASP A 289 -8.11 -4.92 -24.19
N ILE A 290 -7.17 -4.37 -23.41
CA ILE A 290 -5.87 -3.89 -23.90
C ILE A 290 -4.83 -5.03 -23.88
N LEU A 291 -4.57 -5.67 -22.74
CA LEU A 291 -3.42 -6.58 -22.58
C LEU A 291 -3.72 -8.01 -23.06
N VAL A 292 -4.98 -8.44 -23.00
CA VAL A 292 -5.40 -9.79 -23.45
C VAL A 292 -5.97 -9.71 -24.87
N GLY A 293 -6.79 -8.70 -25.15
CA GLY A 293 -7.26 -8.37 -26.49
C GLY A 293 -8.69 -7.86 -26.51
N ALA A 294 -9.03 -7.07 -27.52
CA ALA A 294 -10.33 -6.38 -27.59
C ALA A 294 -11.52 -7.36 -27.53
N GLY A 295 -12.39 -7.19 -26.52
CA GLY A 295 -13.53 -8.06 -26.28
C GLY A 295 -13.26 -9.19 -25.28
N ALA A 296 -12.03 -9.32 -24.75
CA ALA A 296 -11.72 -10.26 -23.68
C ALA A 296 -12.54 -9.98 -22.42
N SER A 297 -12.88 -8.72 -22.13
CA SER A 297 -13.77 -8.37 -21.00
C SER A 297 -15.17 -8.97 -21.14
N ASN A 298 -15.78 -8.86 -22.32
CA ASN A 298 -17.09 -9.43 -22.62
C ASN A 298 -17.06 -10.96 -22.65
N SER A 299 -16.00 -11.55 -23.20
CA SER A 299 -15.78 -13.00 -23.17
C SER A 299 -15.66 -13.53 -21.74
N ALA A 300 -14.98 -12.80 -20.85
CA ALA A 300 -14.87 -13.14 -19.44
C ALA A 300 -16.21 -12.99 -18.68
N ARG A 301 -17.00 -11.93 -18.94
CA ARG A 301 -18.35 -11.76 -18.35
C ARG A 301 -19.32 -12.89 -18.68
N ASN A 302 -19.15 -13.55 -19.83
CA ASN A 302 -20.00 -14.65 -20.29
C ASN A 302 -19.54 -16.03 -19.77
N LEU A 303 -18.50 -16.09 -18.94
CA LEU A 303 -18.00 -17.32 -18.33
C LEU A 303 -18.33 -17.31 -16.83
N ASP A 304 -19.07 -18.32 -16.38
CA ASP A 304 -19.41 -18.51 -14.97
C ASP A 304 -19.01 -19.94 -14.52
N PRO A 305 -18.05 -20.12 -13.59
CA PRO A 305 -17.21 -19.09 -12.98
C PRO A 305 -16.02 -18.68 -13.88
N TRP A 306 -15.82 -17.37 -14.09
CA TRP A 306 -14.60 -16.86 -14.72
C TRP A 306 -13.40 -16.97 -13.79
N ARG A 307 -12.38 -17.74 -14.19
CA ARG A 307 -11.09 -17.81 -13.48
C ARG A 307 -10.13 -16.75 -14.01
N CYS A 308 -9.51 -15.97 -13.14
CA CYS A 308 -8.54 -14.95 -13.54
C CYS A 308 -7.17 -15.53 -13.92
N PHE A 309 -6.32 -14.75 -14.59
CA PHE A 309 -5.01 -15.21 -15.09
C PHE A 309 -3.98 -15.58 -13.99
N MET A 310 -4.27 -15.26 -12.71
CA MET A 310 -3.49 -15.77 -11.59
C MET A 310 -3.87 -17.21 -11.20
N CYS A 311 -5.07 -17.67 -11.55
CA CYS A 311 -5.58 -19.03 -11.27
C CYS A 311 -5.62 -19.93 -12.50
N GLN A 312 -5.65 -19.37 -13.71
CA GLN A 312 -5.55 -20.16 -14.93
C GLN A 312 -4.14 -20.79 -15.12
N PRO A 313 -3.98 -21.78 -16.03
CA PRO A 313 -2.68 -22.37 -16.36
C PRO A 313 -1.62 -21.34 -16.78
N LEU A 314 -0.34 -21.70 -16.61
CA LEU A 314 0.78 -20.83 -16.96
C LEU A 314 0.96 -20.76 -18.49
N GLN A 315 0.31 -19.80 -19.13
CA GLN A 315 0.44 -19.51 -20.56
C GLN A 315 0.34 -18.00 -20.82
N THR A 316 0.56 -17.59 -22.07
CA THR A 316 0.40 -16.20 -22.52
C THR A 316 -1.05 -15.92 -22.92
N TYR A 317 -1.60 -14.80 -22.47
CA TYR A 317 -2.95 -14.33 -22.76
C TYR A 317 -2.86 -12.95 -23.43
N GLY A 318 -2.88 -12.91 -24.77
CA GLY A 318 -2.54 -11.71 -25.53
C GLY A 318 -1.06 -11.37 -25.36
N VAL A 319 -0.75 -10.24 -24.73
CA VAL A 319 0.60 -9.92 -24.24
C VAL A 319 0.78 -10.16 -22.74
N LEU A 320 -0.30 -10.43 -22.00
CA LEU A 320 -0.25 -10.66 -20.55
C LEU A 320 0.25 -12.07 -20.23
N LYS A 321 1.34 -12.19 -19.46
CA LYS A 321 1.89 -13.48 -19.01
C LYS A 321 2.25 -13.44 -17.53
N ARG A 322 1.68 -14.36 -16.73
CA ARG A 322 1.99 -14.49 -15.30
C ARG A 322 3.45 -14.92 -15.13
N ARG A 323 4.20 -14.28 -14.22
CA ARG A 323 5.57 -14.73 -13.91
C ARG A 323 5.53 -16.11 -13.25
N HIS A 324 6.51 -16.97 -13.54
CA HIS A 324 6.64 -18.28 -12.91
C HIS A 324 7.14 -18.17 -11.46
N ASP A 325 7.96 -17.15 -11.19
CA ASP A 325 8.58 -16.77 -9.92
C ASP A 325 7.83 -15.65 -9.18
N TRP A 326 6.59 -15.34 -9.59
CA TRP A 326 5.83 -14.17 -9.13
C TRP A 326 5.77 -13.98 -7.61
N SER A 327 5.73 -15.07 -6.84
CA SER A 327 5.67 -15.01 -5.38
C SER A 327 6.97 -14.52 -4.74
N MET A 328 8.12 -14.83 -5.36
CA MET A 328 9.43 -14.30 -4.92
C MET A 328 9.59 -12.84 -5.38
N LYS A 329 9.20 -12.54 -6.63
CA LYS A 329 9.19 -11.18 -7.18
C LYS A 329 8.30 -10.22 -6.40
N LEU A 330 7.12 -10.66 -5.97
CA LEU A 330 6.23 -9.86 -5.12
C LEU A 330 6.85 -9.53 -3.77
N GLN A 331 7.61 -10.45 -3.18
CA GLN A 331 8.30 -10.21 -1.90
C GLN A 331 9.49 -9.27 -2.09
N GLU A 332 10.34 -9.51 -3.09
CA GLU A 332 11.42 -8.60 -3.53
C GLU A 332 10.91 -7.17 -3.78
N PHE A 333 9.71 -7.02 -4.36
CA PHE A 333 9.08 -5.73 -4.62
C PHE A 333 8.69 -4.95 -3.34
N PHE A 334 8.40 -5.64 -2.24
CA PHE A 334 8.05 -5.02 -0.95
C PHE A 334 9.23 -4.89 0.04
N VAL A 335 10.37 -5.54 -0.23
CA VAL A 335 11.59 -5.38 0.58
C VAL A 335 12.26 -4.06 0.20
N ASN A 336 12.30 -3.11 1.14
CA ASN A 336 13.16 -1.94 1.06
C ASN A 336 14.43 -2.21 1.89
N ASP A 337 15.59 -2.15 1.24
CA ASP A 337 16.91 -2.55 1.75
C ASP A 337 17.54 -1.57 2.77
N ASN A 338 16.74 -1.13 3.75
CA ASN A 338 17.17 -0.17 4.76
C ASN A 338 18.01 -0.83 5.87
N GLY A 339 19.28 -1.10 5.56
CA GLY A 339 20.35 -1.33 6.56
C GLY A 339 20.16 -2.56 7.43
N GLN A 340 20.27 -3.75 6.85
CA GLN A 340 20.13 -5.02 7.57
C GLN A 340 21.28 -5.24 8.58
N GLU A 341 20.95 -5.10 9.87
CA GLU A 341 21.76 -5.58 11.02
C GLU A 341 21.52 -7.08 11.28
N PHE A 342 20.44 -7.64 10.73
CA PHE A 342 19.98 -9.03 10.90
C PHE A 342 19.72 -9.69 9.55
N GLU A 343 19.75 -11.02 9.51
CA GLU A 343 19.45 -11.77 8.28
C GLU A 343 18.00 -11.55 7.79
N SER A 344 17.79 -11.67 6.48
CA SER A 344 16.47 -11.59 5.88
C SER A 344 15.60 -12.80 6.32
N PRO A 345 14.35 -12.59 6.77
CA PRO A 345 13.50 -13.69 7.25
C PRO A 345 13.14 -14.67 6.13
N LYS A 346 12.93 -15.94 6.48
CA LYS A 346 12.49 -16.99 5.52
C LYS A 346 11.25 -16.52 4.74
N ILE A 347 11.38 -16.46 3.41
CA ILE A 347 10.31 -16.07 2.50
C ILE A 347 9.49 -17.30 2.11
N TYR A 348 8.19 -17.27 2.36
CA TYR A 348 7.26 -18.33 1.95
C TYR A 348 6.64 -18.02 0.58
N ARG A 349 6.57 -19.03 -0.28
CA ARG A 349 5.85 -18.94 -1.57
C ARG A 349 4.35 -18.82 -1.31
N ALA A 350 3.68 -17.98 -2.09
CA ALA A 350 2.24 -17.84 -2.05
C ALA A 350 1.53 -19.15 -2.46
N VAL A 351 0.41 -19.44 -1.82
CA VAL A 351 -0.31 -20.71 -1.98
C VAL A 351 -1.35 -20.57 -3.11
N PRO A 352 -1.41 -21.50 -4.09
CA PRO A 352 -2.47 -21.53 -5.11
C PRO A 352 -3.87 -21.52 -4.48
N ALA A 353 -4.83 -20.81 -5.07
CA ALA A 353 -6.12 -20.54 -4.43
C ALA A 353 -6.87 -21.83 -4.03
N GLU A 354 -6.79 -22.86 -4.87
CA GLU A 354 -7.38 -24.19 -4.66
C GLU A 354 -6.74 -24.98 -3.51
N GLN A 355 -5.51 -24.62 -3.10
CA GLN A 355 -4.73 -25.28 -2.04
C GLN A 355 -4.73 -24.48 -0.73
N ARG A 356 -5.31 -23.27 -0.73
CA ARG A 356 -5.43 -22.42 0.46
C ARG A 356 -6.36 -23.10 1.46
N ARG A 357 -5.85 -23.24 2.68
CA ARG A 357 -6.58 -23.81 3.82
C ARG A 357 -6.90 -22.73 4.86
N PRO A 358 -7.93 -22.93 5.70
CA PRO A 358 -8.21 -22.07 6.84
C PRO A 358 -6.98 -21.81 7.74
N ILE A 359 -6.90 -20.61 8.34
CA ILE A 359 -5.76 -20.18 9.15
C ILE A 359 -5.89 -20.66 10.60
N ARG A 360 -4.78 -21.11 11.20
CA ARG A 360 -4.68 -21.47 12.63
C ARG A 360 -3.82 -20.46 13.39
N VAL A 361 -4.37 -19.89 14.46
CA VAL A 361 -3.80 -18.71 15.14
C VAL A 361 -3.59 -18.95 16.63
N LEU A 362 -2.41 -18.55 17.12
CA LEU A 362 -2.11 -18.39 18.54
C LEU A 362 -1.99 -16.89 18.86
N SER A 363 -2.91 -16.39 19.69
CA SER A 363 -2.93 -14.99 20.15
C SER A 363 -2.51 -14.90 21.60
N LEU A 364 -1.40 -14.21 21.88
CA LEU A 364 -0.85 -14.04 23.22
C LEU A 364 -1.07 -12.59 23.67
N PHE A 365 -1.61 -12.40 24.88
CA PHE A 365 -2.08 -11.09 25.35
C PHE A 365 -3.20 -10.53 24.45
N ASP A 366 -4.18 -11.38 24.14
CA ASP A 366 -5.20 -11.15 23.10
C ASP A 366 -6.02 -9.86 23.29
N GLY A 367 -6.17 -9.40 24.52
CA GLY A 367 -6.98 -8.23 24.85
C GLY A 367 -8.43 -8.46 24.39
N ILE A 368 -8.99 -7.46 23.72
CA ILE A 368 -10.37 -7.51 23.20
C ILE A 368 -10.46 -8.21 21.84
N ALA A 369 -9.72 -9.30 21.62
CA ALA A 369 -9.77 -10.13 20.42
C ALA A 369 -9.62 -9.34 19.09
N THR A 370 -8.67 -8.39 19.04
CA THR A 370 -8.51 -7.54 17.85
C THR A 370 -7.99 -8.31 16.64
N GLY A 371 -7.16 -9.33 16.86
CA GLY A 371 -6.67 -10.22 15.81
C GLY A 371 -7.80 -11.01 15.13
N TYR A 372 -8.67 -11.65 15.92
CA TYR A 372 -9.82 -12.39 15.39
C TYR A 372 -10.80 -11.48 14.63
N LEU A 373 -11.13 -10.31 15.19
CA LEU A 373 -11.95 -9.30 14.54
C LEU A 373 -11.45 -8.99 13.12
N VAL A 374 -10.15 -8.67 12.99
CA VAL A 374 -9.57 -8.32 11.69
C VAL A 374 -9.50 -9.50 10.73
N LEU A 375 -9.21 -10.71 11.21
CA LEU A 375 -9.21 -11.89 10.36
C LEU A 375 -10.61 -12.13 9.77
N ARG A 376 -11.66 -12.01 10.58
CA ARG A 376 -13.05 -12.11 10.13
C ARG A 376 -13.44 -10.95 9.20
N ASP A 377 -13.08 -9.71 9.53
CA ASP A 377 -13.40 -8.53 8.71
C ASP A 377 -12.66 -8.54 7.35
N LEU A 378 -11.52 -9.25 7.26
CA LEU A 378 -10.86 -9.56 5.99
C LEU A 378 -11.45 -10.79 5.29
N GLY A 379 -12.41 -11.50 5.89
CA GLY A 379 -13.03 -12.70 5.32
C GLY A 379 -12.14 -13.94 5.34
N PHE A 380 -11.20 -14.07 6.28
CA PHE A 380 -10.44 -15.32 6.44
C PHE A 380 -11.30 -16.42 7.06
N LYS A 381 -11.21 -17.64 6.51
CA LYS A 381 -11.69 -18.84 7.19
C LYS A 381 -10.72 -19.18 8.31
N VAL A 382 -11.15 -19.07 9.56
CA VAL A 382 -10.33 -19.37 10.76
C VAL A 382 -10.72 -20.74 11.28
N ASP A 383 -9.75 -21.65 11.37
CA ASP A 383 -9.94 -23.03 11.86
C ASP A 383 -9.89 -23.07 13.39
N HIS A 384 -8.78 -22.57 13.94
CA HIS A 384 -8.56 -22.46 15.37
C HIS A 384 -8.00 -21.08 15.71
N TYR A 385 -8.56 -20.43 16.72
CA TYR A 385 -8.00 -19.23 17.33
C TYR A 385 -7.89 -19.44 18.84
N ILE A 386 -6.67 -19.66 19.30
CA ILE A 386 -6.35 -19.97 20.69
C ILE A 386 -5.73 -18.74 21.33
N ALA A 387 -6.33 -18.26 22.42
CA ALA A 387 -6.05 -16.95 23.00
C ALA A 387 -5.62 -17.04 24.46
N SER A 388 -4.49 -16.44 24.81
CA SER A 388 -4.07 -16.25 26.21
C SER A 388 -4.37 -14.82 26.66
N GLU A 389 -5.23 -14.69 27.65
CA GLU A 389 -5.61 -13.44 28.32
C GLU A 389 -6.00 -13.75 29.77
N VAL A 390 -5.79 -12.79 30.68
CA VAL A 390 -6.05 -12.92 32.13
C VAL A 390 -7.01 -11.86 32.66
N CYS A 391 -7.41 -10.90 31.83
CA CYS A 391 -8.36 -9.86 32.17
C CYS A 391 -9.79 -10.33 31.81
N GLU A 392 -10.60 -10.66 32.82
CA GLU A 392 -11.99 -11.13 32.64
C GLU A 392 -12.86 -10.19 31.78
N ASP A 393 -12.66 -8.87 31.91
CA ASP A 393 -13.27 -7.83 31.06
C ASP A 393 -12.92 -8.02 29.57
N SER A 394 -11.66 -8.34 29.25
CA SER A 394 -11.17 -8.61 27.89
C SER A 394 -11.77 -9.91 27.34
N ILE A 395 -11.71 -10.99 28.12
CA ILE A 395 -12.25 -12.31 27.77
C ILE A 395 -13.76 -12.20 27.49
N SER A 396 -14.49 -11.47 28.33
CA SER A 396 -15.92 -11.19 28.16
C SER A 396 -16.22 -10.53 26.80
N VAL A 397 -15.41 -9.56 26.36
CA VAL A 397 -15.57 -8.94 25.03
C VAL A 397 -15.36 -9.98 23.93
N GLY A 398 -14.28 -10.76 23.99
CA GLY A 398 -13.98 -11.77 22.97
C GLY A 398 -15.05 -12.85 22.86
N VAL A 399 -15.47 -13.43 23.98
CA VAL A 399 -16.51 -14.47 24.05
C VAL A 399 -17.84 -13.97 23.48
N VAL A 400 -18.28 -12.76 23.86
CA VAL A 400 -19.57 -12.21 23.41
C VAL A 400 -19.51 -11.74 21.95
N ARG A 401 -18.42 -11.09 21.51
CA ARG A 401 -18.33 -10.52 20.15
C ARG A 401 -18.02 -11.54 19.07
N HIS A 402 -17.45 -12.68 19.44
CA HIS A 402 -17.05 -13.74 18.51
C HIS A 402 -17.72 -15.08 18.85
N GLU A 403 -18.89 -15.05 19.51
CA GLU A 403 -19.80 -16.21 19.66
C GLU A 403 -19.15 -17.47 20.28
N GLY A 404 -18.17 -17.28 21.18
CA GLY A 404 -17.40 -18.39 21.76
C GLY A 404 -16.46 -19.12 20.80
N ARG A 405 -16.23 -18.62 19.57
CA ARG A 405 -15.31 -19.19 18.57
C ARG A 405 -13.82 -19.05 18.94
N ILE A 406 -13.51 -18.29 20.00
CA ILE A 406 -12.16 -18.14 20.55
C ILE A 406 -11.98 -19.10 21.73
N GLN A 407 -10.99 -19.98 21.62
CA GLN A 407 -10.59 -20.86 22.71
C GLN A 407 -9.63 -20.11 23.65
N TYR A 408 -10.18 -19.54 24.72
CA TYR A 408 -9.37 -18.94 25.78
C TYR A 408 -8.65 -20.02 26.60
N VAL A 409 -7.35 -19.82 26.82
CA VAL A 409 -6.46 -20.70 27.59
C VAL A 409 -5.84 -19.95 28.78
N HIS A 410 -5.01 -20.65 29.55
CA HIS A 410 -4.38 -20.13 30.75
C HIS A 410 -3.53 -18.87 30.52
N ASP A 411 -3.15 -18.22 31.62
CA ASP A 411 -2.05 -17.25 31.68
C ASP A 411 -0.84 -17.78 30.89
N VAL A 412 -0.26 -16.92 30.05
CA VAL A 412 0.81 -17.25 29.12
C VAL A 412 1.99 -18.00 29.77
N ARG A 413 2.28 -17.71 31.04
CA ARG A 413 3.35 -18.33 31.84
C ARG A 413 3.11 -19.81 32.15
N ASN A 414 1.85 -20.24 32.07
CA ASN A 414 1.43 -21.61 32.35
C ASN A 414 1.29 -22.46 31.07
N ILE A 415 1.47 -21.88 29.89
CA ILE A 415 1.40 -22.59 28.61
C ILE A 415 2.71 -23.35 28.40
N SER A 416 2.65 -24.68 28.42
CA SER A 416 3.80 -25.56 28.22
C SER A 416 3.99 -25.91 26.74
N ARG A 417 5.21 -26.37 26.38
CA ARG A 417 5.49 -26.91 25.03
C ARG A 417 4.49 -27.99 24.60
N LYS A 418 4.12 -28.89 25.52
CA LYS A 418 3.13 -29.94 25.26
C LYS A 418 1.80 -29.35 24.82
N ASN A 419 1.37 -28.22 25.39
CA ASN A 419 0.15 -27.55 24.96
C ASN A 419 0.28 -26.99 23.54
N ILE A 420 1.42 -26.39 23.19
CA ILE A 420 1.68 -25.91 21.83
C ILE A 420 1.69 -27.05 20.81
N GLU A 421 2.23 -28.21 21.17
CA GLU A 421 2.22 -29.43 20.36
C GLU A 421 0.80 -30.03 20.20
N GLU A 422 -0.02 -30.04 21.26
CA GLU A 422 -1.41 -30.54 21.25
C GLU A 422 -2.39 -29.61 20.51
N TRP A 423 -2.19 -28.29 20.62
CA TRP A 423 -3.05 -27.27 20.02
C TRP A 423 -2.64 -26.90 18.59
N GLY A 424 -1.38 -27.14 18.24
CA GLY A 424 -0.80 -26.82 16.94
C GLY A 424 -1.09 -27.88 15.85
N PRO A 425 -0.50 -27.72 14.65
CA PRO A 425 0.38 -26.63 14.25
C PRO A 425 -0.35 -25.28 14.11
N PHE A 426 0.31 -24.19 14.48
CA PHE A 426 -0.15 -22.81 14.24
C PHE A 426 0.47 -22.24 12.97
N ASP A 427 -0.29 -21.50 12.17
CA ASP A 427 0.18 -20.79 10.98
C ASP A 427 0.50 -19.31 11.26
N LEU A 428 -0.10 -18.73 12.32
CA LEU A 428 0.10 -17.35 12.73
C LEU A 428 0.24 -17.22 14.27
N VAL A 429 1.30 -16.58 14.75
CA VAL A 429 1.52 -16.29 16.18
C VAL A 429 1.60 -14.78 16.42
N ILE A 430 0.67 -14.22 17.20
CA ILE A 430 0.55 -12.77 17.41
C ILE A 430 0.52 -12.40 18.88
N GLY A 431 0.99 -11.21 19.23
CA GLY A 431 0.82 -10.70 20.58
C GLY A 431 1.38 -9.31 20.85
N GLY A 432 0.88 -8.67 21.91
CA GLY A 432 1.33 -7.35 22.37
C GLY A 432 1.44 -7.33 23.89
N SER A 433 2.64 -7.57 24.43
CA SER A 433 2.81 -7.69 25.88
C SER A 433 2.63 -6.34 26.59
N PRO A 434 2.17 -6.32 27.86
CA PRO A 434 1.83 -5.08 28.56
C PRO A 434 2.96 -4.04 28.59
N CYS A 435 2.73 -2.90 27.94
CA CYS A 435 3.74 -1.86 27.74
C CYS A 435 4.06 -1.01 29.00
N ASN A 436 3.41 -1.25 30.14
CA ASN A 436 3.45 -0.38 31.32
C ASN A 436 4.85 -0.24 31.91
N ASP A 437 5.61 -1.33 31.99
CA ASP A 437 6.98 -1.34 32.50
C ASP A 437 8.04 -1.05 31.43
N LEU A 438 7.67 -1.09 30.15
CA LEU A 438 8.55 -0.72 29.03
C LEU A 438 8.51 0.79 28.75
N SER A 439 7.37 1.45 29.00
CA SER A 439 7.19 2.82 28.51
C SER A 439 7.91 3.88 29.35
N ILE A 440 8.71 4.71 28.68
CA ILE A 440 9.46 5.83 29.31
C ILE A 440 8.54 6.89 29.93
N VAL A 441 7.27 6.96 29.51
CA VAL A 441 6.27 7.89 30.07
C VAL A 441 5.75 7.43 31.45
N ASN A 442 6.09 6.22 31.88
CA ASN A 442 5.85 5.74 33.24
C ASN A 442 7.10 6.00 34.10
N PRO A 443 7.02 6.87 35.14
CA PRO A 443 8.14 7.09 36.06
C PRO A 443 8.47 5.84 36.90
N ALA A 444 7.48 4.99 37.16
CA ALA A 444 7.60 3.77 37.97
C ALA A 444 7.85 2.51 37.11
N ARG A 445 8.37 2.68 35.88
CA ARG A 445 8.65 1.59 34.95
C ARG A 445 9.79 0.71 35.47
N LYS A 446 9.72 -0.61 35.24
CA LYS A 446 10.77 -1.56 35.64
C LYS A 446 11.69 -2.05 34.50
N GLY A 447 11.38 -1.72 33.24
CA GLY A 447 12.16 -2.16 32.06
C GLY A 447 11.81 -3.59 31.62
N LEU A 448 12.52 -4.07 30.59
CA LEU A 448 12.24 -5.37 29.94
C LEU A 448 12.38 -6.59 30.85
N TYR A 449 13.34 -6.60 31.77
CA TYR A 449 13.70 -7.77 32.58
C TYR A 449 12.90 -7.89 33.89
N GLU A 450 12.07 -6.89 34.21
CA GLU A 450 11.31 -6.83 35.46
C GLU A 450 9.81 -6.55 35.24
N GLY A 451 9.03 -6.61 36.32
CA GLY A 451 7.61 -6.29 36.30
C GLY A 451 6.83 -7.07 35.24
N THR A 452 6.02 -6.35 34.48
CA THR A 452 5.28 -6.83 33.31
C THR A 452 6.10 -6.87 32.02
N GLY A 453 7.25 -6.20 31.97
CA GLY A 453 8.15 -6.23 30.79
C GLY A 453 8.61 -7.64 30.45
N ARG A 454 8.85 -8.46 31.48
CA ARG A 454 9.28 -9.87 31.33
C ARG A 454 8.35 -10.73 30.49
N LEU A 455 7.08 -10.34 30.34
CA LEU A 455 6.09 -11.09 29.56
C LEU A 455 6.42 -11.11 28.06
N PHE A 456 7.30 -10.22 27.59
CA PHE A 456 7.94 -10.36 26.28
C PHE A 456 8.64 -11.73 26.11
N PHE A 457 9.33 -12.23 27.13
CA PHE A 457 10.06 -13.50 27.04
C PHE A 457 9.14 -14.71 26.92
N GLU A 458 7.91 -14.63 27.43
CA GLU A 458 6.89 -15.67 27.21
C GLU A 458 6.39 -15.67 25.76
N PHE A 459 6.24 -14.50 25.12
CA PHE A 459 5.98 -14.44 23.69
C PHE A 459 7.14 -15.08 22.89
N TYR A 460 8.38 -14.70 23.18
CA TYR A 460 9.57 -15.26 22.51
C TYR A 460 9.68 -16.78 22.69
N ARG A 461 9.45 -17.29 23.90
CA ARG A 461 9.44 -18.73 24.22
C ARG A 461 8.37 -19.47 23.42
N LEU A 462 7.12 -19.03 23.48
CA LEU A 462 6.00 -19.70 22.81
C LEU A 462 6.07 -19.57 21.28
N LEU A 463 6.57 -18.45 20.75
CA LEU A 463 6.91 -18.30 19.33
C LEU A 463 7.95 -19.35 18.91
N SER A 464 9.00 -19.55 19.72
CA SER A 464 10.05 -20.53 19.43
C SER A 464 9.56 -21.98 19.53
N GLU A 465 8.59 -22.26 20.40
CA GLU A 465 7.92 -23.57 20.49
C GLU A 465 6.91 -23.82 19.36
N ALA A 466 6.30 -22.76 18.80
CA ALA A 466 5.30 -22.85 17.73
C ALA A 466 5.88 -22.76 16.29
N LYS A 467 7.14 -22.33 16.13
CA LYS A 467 7.85 -22.31 14.84
C LYS A 467 7.88 -23.72 14.22
N PRO A 468 7.64 -23.87 12.90
CA PRO A 468 7.82 -25.15 12.20
C PRO A 468 9.26 -25.66 12.33
N LYS A 469 9.43 -26.98 12.25
CA LYS A 469 10.76 -27.60 12.12
C LYS A 469 11.37 -27.22 10.77
N GLU A 470 12.69 -27.16 10.68
CA GLU A 470 13.40 -26.69 9.47
C GLU A 470 13.01 -27.43 8.17
N ALA A 471 12.65 -28.71 8.28
CA ALA A 471 12.21 -29.55 7.17
C ALA A 471 10.77 -29.24 6.68
N GLU A 472 9.99 -28.44 7.41
CA GLU A 472 8.62 -28.06 7.04
C GLU A 472 8.62 -26.74 6.24
N ASP A 473 8.27 -26.79 4.96
CA ASP A 473 8.10 -25.58 4.13
C ASP A 473 6.70 -24.94 4.25
N ARG A 474 6.05 -25.14 5.40
CA ARG A 474 4.73 -24.63 5.71
C ARG A 474 4.79 -23.12 5.97
N PRO A 475 3.93 -22.29 5.33
CA PRO A 475 3.85 -20.87 5.64
C PRO A 475 3.60 -20.63 7.13
N PHE A 476 4.49 -19.88 7.77
CA PHE A 476 4.41 -19.56 9.19
C PHE A 476 4.75 -18.10 9.43
N PHE A 477 3.79 -17.39 10.02
CA PHE A 477 3.87 -15.97 10.24
C PHE A 477 3.80 -15.62 11.72
N TRP A 478 4.42 -14.51 12.10
CA TRP A 478 4.33 -13.99 13.45
C TRP A 478 4.43 -12.47 13.49
N MET A 479 3.86 -11.88 14.53
CA MET A 479 3.89 -10.44 14.77
C MET A 479 3.90 -10.12 16.27
N PHE A 480 4.84 -9.29 16.71
CA PHE A 480 4.89 -8.73 18.05
C PHE A 480 4.72 -7.22 18.00
N GLU A 481 3.83 -6.66 18.83
CA GLU A 481 3.57 -5.22 18.93
C GLU A 481 4.01 -4.66 20.28
N ASN A 482 4.54 -3.42 20.27
CA ASN A 482 4.69 -2.63 21.49
C ASN A 482 4.84 -1.12 21.25
N VAL A 483 4.92 -0.33 22.33
CA VAL A 483 4.96 1.14 22.28
C VAL A 483 6.27 1.69 21.71
N VAL A 484 6.18 2.75 20.87
CA VAL A 484 7.37 3.48 20.38
C VAL A 484 8.14 4.17 21.50
N ALA A 485 7.42 4.64 22.53
CA ALA A 485 7.98 5.29 23.71
C ALA A 485 8.53 4.28 24.73
N MET A 486 9.37 3.35 24.29
CA MET A 486 10.14 2.41 25.12
C MET A 486 11.61 2.84 25.23
N GLY A 487 12.38 2.26 26.16
CA GLY A 487 13.81 2.53 26.25
C GLY A 487 14.58 2.03 25.01
N VAL A 488 15.63 2.76 24.60
CA VAL A 488 16.44 2.39 23.43
C VAL A 488 17.12 1.03 23.62
N ASN A 489 17.56 0.71 24.86
CA ASN A 489 18.10 -0.60 25.20
C ASN A 489 17.01 -1.68 25.14
N ASP A 490 15.82 -1.45 25.71
CA ASP A 490 14.71 -2.41 25.65
C ASP A 490 14.32 -2.73 24.19
N LYS A 491 14.23 -1.70 23.33
CA LYS A 491 13.98 -1.84 21.89
C LYS A 491 15.03 -2.72 21.21
N ARG A 492 16.31 -2.41 21.43
CA ARG A 492 17.44 -3.14 20.82
C ARG A 492 17.48 -4.58 21.29
N ASP A 493 17.23 -4.83 22.57
CA ASP A 493 17.25 -6.17 23.14
C ASP A 493 16.06 -7.00 22.61
N ILE A 494 14.85 -6.42 22.51
CA ILE A 494 13.71 -7.04 21.81
C ILE A 494 14.07 -7.39 20.36
N SER A 495 14.66 -6.45 19.59
CA SER A 495 15.12 -6.74 18.21
C SER A 495 16.12 -7.89 18.12
N ARG A 496 17.02 -8.03 19.11
CA ARG A 496 18.00 -9.12 19.17
C ARG A 496 17.36 -10.47 19.46
N PHE A 497 16.43 -10.53 20.41
CA PHE A 497 15.69 -11.77 20.70
C PHE A 497 14.78 -12.19 19.53
N LEU A 498 14.19 -11.22 18.83
CA LEU A 498 13.32 -11.48 17.68
C LEU A 498 14.05 -11.56 16.33
N GLU A 499 15.37 -11.35 16.32
CA GLU A 499 16.25 -11.38 15.13
C GLU A 499 15.77 -10.47 13.99
N CYS A 500 15.05 -9.38 14.31
CA CYS A 500 14.58 -8.42 13.32
C CYS A 500 14.42 -7.02 13.92
N ASN A 501 14.44 -5.99 13.06
CA ASN A 501 14.12 -4.62 13.46
C ASN A 501 12.61 -4.33 13.36
N PRO A 502 12.06 -3.44 14.20
CA PRO A 502 10.65 -3.09 14.15
C PRO A 502 10.33 -2.11 13.04
N VAL A 503 9.18 -2.32 12.41
CA VAL A 503 8.50 -1.30 11.62
C VAL A 503 7.80 -0.32 12.57
N MET A 504 7.93 0.98 12.34
CA MET A 504 7.15 2.00 13.05
C MET A 504 5.87 2.33 12.28
N ILE A 505 4.72 2.19 12.93
CA ILE A 505 3.42 2.53 12.34
C ILE A 505 2.66 3.45 13.29
N ASP A 506 2.27 4.64 12.82
CA ASP A 506 1.34 5.53 13.52
C ASP A 506 -0.04 5.42 12.87
N ALA A 507 -1.06 5.14 13.67
CA ALA A 507 -2.45 5.05 13.21
C ALA A 507 -3.02 6.39 12.70
N ILE A 508 -2.36 7.54 12.88
CA ILE A 508 -2.86 8.84 12.40
C ILE A 508 -3.13 8.88 10.89
N GLU A 509 -2.39 8.10 10.11
CA GLU A 509 -2.53 7.99 8.65
C GLU A 509 -3.81 7.26 8.24
N VAL A 510 -4.40 6.46 9.14
CA VAL A 510 -5.58 5.60 8.89
C VAL A 510 -6.66 5.74 9.99
N SER A 511 -6.58 6.79 10.82
CA SER A 511 -7.54 7.04 11.92
C SER A 511 -7.46 8.47 12.44
N ALA A 512 -8.42 8.86 13.28
CA ALA A 512 -8.48 10.16 13.93
C ALA A 512 -7.51 10.36 15.11
N ALA A 513 -6.61 9.41 15.42
CA ALA A 513 -5.70 9.50 16.56
C ALA A 513 -4.24 9.19 16.22
N HIS A 514 -3.33 9.96 16.82
CA HIS A 514 -1.94 9.52 16.96
C HIS A 514 -1.87 8.22 17.77
N ARG A 515 -1.20 7.21 17.22
CA ARG A 515 -0.92 5.95 17.91
C ARG A 515 0.30 5.23 17.35
N ALA A 516 1.45 5.91 17.32
CA ALA A 516 2.74 5.30 16.99
C ALA A 516 3.01 4.03 17.83
N ARG A 517 3.30 2.91 17.13
CA ARG A 517 3.67 1.59 17.64
C ARG A 517 4.82 0.98 16.83
N TYR A 518 5.57 0.10 17.48
CA TYR A 518 6.57 -0.75 16.86
C TYR A 518 5.98 -2.14 16.61
N PHE A 519 6.21 -2.68 15.42
CA PHE A 519 5.80 -4.01 15.00
C PHE A 519 7.02 -4.79 14.52
N TRP A 520 7.36 -5.86 15.23
CA TRP A 520 8.31 -6.88 14.78
C TRP A 520 7.53 -8.03 14.15
N GLY A 521 8.10 -8.73 13.18
CA GLY A 521 7.41 -9.84 12.51
C GLY A 521 7.99 -10.16 11.14
N ASN A 522 7.41 -11.18 10.52
CA ASN A 522 7.74 -11.62 9.15
C ASN A 522 6.52 -11.58 8.21
N LEU A 523 5.50 -10.75 8.52
CA LEU A 523 4.36 -10.56 7.63
C LEU A 523 4.83 -9.93 6.30
N PRO A 524 4.29 -10.35 5.14
CA PRO A 524 4.69 -9.78 3.85
C PRO A 524 4.44 -8.27 3.79
N GLY A 525 5.45 -7.49 3.39
CA GLY A 525 5.29 -6.06 3.13
C GLY A 525 4.78 -5.23 4.32
N MET A 526 5.25 -5.51 5.55
CA MET A 526 4.96 -4.66 6.74
C MET A 526 5.42 -3.20 6.57
N ASN A 527 6.48 -2.97 5.78
CA ASN A 527 7.05 -1.65 5.49
C ASN A 527 6.34 -0.91 4.35
N ARG A 528 5.27 -1.46 3.75
CA ARG A 528 4.63 -0.83 2.60
C ARG A 528 3.89 0.47 3.02
N PRO A 529 3.78 1.46 2.12
CA PRO A 529 3.02 2.67 2.40
C PRO A 529 1.58 2.36 2.81
N ARG A 530 1.02 3.17 3.72
CA ARG A 530 -0.34 3.00 4.21
C ARG A 530 -1.28 3.89 3.42
N CYS A 531 -2.33 3.30 2.86
CA CYS A 531 -3.44 4.02 2.26
C CYS A 531 -4.66 3.88 3.19
N ALA A 532 -5.36 4.99 3.46
CA ALA A 532 -6.64 4.94 4.15
C ALA A 532 -7.73 4.43 3.20
N SER A 533 -8.56 3.50 3.65
CA SER A 533 -9.77 3.12 2.92
C SER A 533 -10.82 4.23 3.00
N GLY A 534 -11.80 4.22 2.10
CA GLY A 534 -12.94 5.13 2.17
C GLY A 534 -13.81 4.97 3.43
N MET A 535 -13.61 3.89 4.18
CA MET A 535 -14.31 3.57 5.44
C MET A 535 -13.58 4.09 6.68
N ASP A 536 -12.28 4.42 6.56
CA ASP A 536 -11.46 4.84 7.69
C ASP A 536 -11.73 6.30 8.07
N LYS A 537 -12.16 6.53 9.31
CA LYS A 537 -12.52 7.85 9.83
C LYS A 537 -11.26 8.64 10.17
N LEU A 538 -10.86 9.52 9.26
CA LEU A 538 -9.62 10.29 9.39
C LEU A 538 -9.76 11.50 10.31
N GLU A 539 -10.84 12.27 10.26
CA GLU A 539 -10.99 13.41 11.17
C GLU A 539 -11.80 13.02 12.41
N LEU A 540 -11.48 13.65 13.55
CA LEU A 540 -12.18 13.42 14.82
C LEU A 540 -13.68 13.66 14.66
N GLN A 541 -14.05 14.67 13.87
CA GLN A 541 -15.45 15.02 13.61
C GLN A 541 -16.23 13.87 12.97
N ASP A 542 -15.59 13.01 12.18
CA ASP A 542 -16.21 11.83 11.56
C ASP A 542 -16.49 10.71 12.58
N CYS A 543 -15.84 10.76 13.74
CA CYS A 543 -16.01 9.81 14.84
C CYS A 543 -17.08 10.24 15.87
N LEU A 544 -17.44 11.52 15.91
CA LEU A 544 -18.37 12.05 16.92
C LEU A 544 -19.83 11.72 16.62
N ASP A 545 -20.65 11.63 17.66
CA ASP A 545 -22.11 11.54 17.52
C ASP A 545 -22.76 12.90 17.20
N HIS A 546 -23.98 12.89 16.66
CA HIS A 546 -24.67 14.10 16.20
C HIS A 546 -24.83 15.16 17.30
N GLY A 547 -24.69 16.44 16.92
CA GLY A 547 -24.76 17.58 17.85
C GLY A 547 -23.46 17.86 18.62
N ARG A 548 -22.38 17.11 18.34
CA ARG A 548 -21.06 17.24 18.98
C ARG A 548 -20.03 17.72 17.97
N VAL A 549 -19.19 18.67 18.38
CA VAL A 549 -18.24 19.36 17.51
C VAL A 549 -16.81 19.11 17.97
N ALA A 550 -15.94 18.68 17.05
CA ALA A 550 -14.53 18.45 17.32
C ALA A 550 -13.77 19.78 17.49
N LYS A 551 -12.97 19.91 18.56
CA LYS A 551 -12.05 21.05 18.75
C LYS A 551 -10.71 20.87 18.01
N PHE A 552 -10.41 19.64 17.59
CA PHE A 552 -9.14 19.24 16.98
C PHE A 552 -9.44 18.26 15.84
N GLY A 553 -8.74 18.36 14.71
CA GLY A 553 -8.89 17.40 13.61
C GLY A 553 -8.41 15.99 13.96
N LYS A 554 -7.30 15.89 14.69
CA LYS A 554 -6.74 14.63 15.23
C LYS A 554 -6.54 14.74 16.74
N VAL A 555 -6.69 13.63 17.47
CA VAL A 555 -6.37 13.54 18.91
C VAL A 555 -4.99 12.94 19.15
N ARG A 556 -4.36 13.32 20.26
CA ARG A 556 -3.15 12.66 20.77
C ARG A 556 -3.45 11.23 21.24
N THR A 557 -2.38 10.45 21.45
CA THR A 557 -2.43 9.05 21.90
C THR A 557 -3.30 8.85 23.15
N ILE A 558 -4.47 8.25 22.94
CA ILE A 558 -5.37 7.84 24.01
C ILE A 558 -4.84 6.55 24.65
N THR A 559 -4.83 6.52 25.97
CA THR A 559 -4.27 5.45 26.80
C THR A 559 -5.30 4.98 27.84
N THR A 560 -4.89 4.03 28.69
CA THR A 560 -5.65 3.58 29.87
C THR A 560 -5.89 4.65 30.93
N ARG A 561 -5.17 5.79 30.90
CA ARG A 561 -5.35 6.90 31.85
C ARG A 561 -6.39 7.88 31.33
N SER A 562 -7.44 8.18 32.11
CA SER A 562 -8.51 9.12 31.75
C SER A 562 -8.01 10.50 31.28
N ASN A 563 -6.92 10.99 31.89
CA ASN A 563 -6.31 12.28 31.51
C ASN A 563 -5.70 12.30 30.09
N SER A 564 -5.41 11.15 29.45
CA SER A 564 -4.90 11.13 28.07
C SER A 564 -5.94 11.50 27.00
N ILE A 565 -7.22 11.62 27.37
CA ILE A 565 -8.26 12.21 26.52
C ILE A 565 -8.04 13.73 26.37
N LYS A 566 -7.40 14.38 27.35
CA LYS A 566 -7.17 15.83 27.36
C LYS A 566 -6.06 16.21 26.39
N GLN A 567 -6.27 17.31 25.67
CA GLN A 567 -5.43 17.80 24.58
C GLN A 567 -4.71 19.11 24.96
N GLY A 568 -3.68 19.47 24.19
CA GLY A 568 -2.91 20.70 24.40
C GLY A 568 -1.99 20.68 25.62
N LYS A 569 -1.46 21.84 26.00
CA LYS A 569 -0.76 22.04 27.29
C LYS A 569 -1.78 22.30 28.40
N ASP A 570 -2.82 23.05 28.06
CA ASP A 570 -3.87 23.58 28.94
C ASP A 570 -4.97 22.55 29.25
N GLN A 571 -4.77 21.29 28.85
CA GLN A 571 -5.56 20.12 29.30
C GLN A 571 -7.06 20.19 28.93
N HIS A 572 -7.40 20.83 27.82
CA HIS A 572 -8.74 20.90 27.24
C HIS A 572 -9.31 19.52 26.89
N PHE A 573 -10.62 19.33 27.02
CA PHE A 573 -11.27 18.17 26.39
C PHE A 573 -11.40 18.36 24.87
N PRO A 574 -11.50 17.27 24.08
CA PRO A 574 -11.41 17.36 22.61
C PRO A 574 -12.74 17.70 21.90
N VAL A 575 -13.87 17.68 22.61
CA VAL A 575 -15.21 17.86 22.03
C VAL A 575 -15.92 19.05 22.68
N MET A 576 -16.75 19.74 21.90
CA MET A 576 -17.74 20.69 22.38
C MET A 576 -19.15 20.12 22.18
N MET A 577 -20.01 20.26 23.19
CA MET A 577 -21.44 19.96 23.10
C MET A 577 -22.21 21.08 23.82
N ASN A 578 -23.19 21.69 23.14
CA ASN A 578 -24.02 22.78 23.69
C ASN A 578 -23.21 23.93 24.34
N GLY A 579 -22.09 24.32 23.72
CA GLY A 579 -21.22 25.40 24.22
C GLY A 579 -20.33 25.02 25.41
N LYS A 580 -20.30 23.76 25.85
CA LYS A 580 -19.43 23.25 26.93
C LYS A 580 -18.44 22.22 26.40
N GLU A 581 -17.26 22.15 27.03
CA GLU A 581 -16.30 21.08 26.78
C GLU A 581 -16.82 19.73 27.29
N ASP A 582 -16.64 18.67 26.51
CA ASP A 582 -17.00 17.30 26.88
C ASP A 582 -15.93 16.28 26.44
N ILE A 583 -15.92 15.14 27.14
CA ILE A 583 -15.05 13.99 26.90
C ILE A 583 -15.54 13.14 25.73
N LEU A 584 -14.62 12.34 25.16
CA LEU A 584 -15.00 11.29 24.21
C LEU A 584 -15.85 10.21 24.90
N TRP A 585 -16.94 9.83 24.24
CA TRP A 585 -17.80 8.72 24.62
C TRP A 585 -17.18 7.38 24.18
N CYS A 586 -17.61 6.25 24.75
CA CYS A 586 -17.03 4.95 24.41
C CYS A 586 -17.26 4.56 22.94
N THR A 587 -18.41 4.92 22.37
CA THR A 587 -18.75 4.76 20.95
C THR A 587 -17.83 5.56 20.03
N GLU A 588 -17.50 6.80 20.41
CA GLU A 588 -16.56 7.67 19.70
C GLU A 588 -15.14 7.09 19.79
N LEU A 589 -14.73 6.57 20.95
CA LEU A 589 -13.46 5.88 21.14
C LEU A 589 -13.36 4.59 20.30
N GLU A 590 -14.43 3.79 20.22
CA GLU A 590 -14.49 2.60 19.37
C GLU A 590 -14.24 2.98 17.90
N ARG A 591 -14.94 4.00 17.38
CA ARG A 591 -14.73 4.53 16.01
C ARG A 591 -13.31 5.04 15.78
N ILE A 592 -12.74 5.81 16.71
CA ILE A 592 -11.36 6.33 16.61
C ILE A 592 -10.34 5.20 16.52
N PHE A 593 -10.58 4.08 17.20
CA PHE A 593 -9.69 2.91 17.21
C PHE A 593 -10.00 1.94 16.05
N GLY A 594 -11.06 2.20 15.28
CA GLY A 594 -11.52 1.41 14.14
C GLY A 594 -12.41 0.22 14.48
N PHE A 595 -12.87 0.10 15.73
CA PHE A 595 -13.81 -0.95 16.13
C PHE A 595 -15.24 -0.64 15.68
N PRO A 596 -16.06 -1.69 15.45
CA PRO A 596 -17.51 -1.53 15.34
C PRO A 596 -18.07 -0.77 16.55
N VAL A 597 -19.10 0.04 16.32
CA VAL A 597 -19.78 0.76 17.41
C VAL A 597 -20.42 -0.24 18.37
N HIS A 598 -20.31 0.00 19.67
CA HIS A 598 -20.68 -0.90 20.77
C HIS A 598 -19.80 -2.15 20.94
N TYR A 599 -18.65 -2.28 20.26
CA TYR A 599 -17.81 -3.48 20.39
C TYR A 599 -17.42 -3.81 21.84
N THR A 600 -17.12 -2.82 22.69
CA THR A 600 -16.81 -3.04 24.12
C THR A 600 -18.03 -2.97 25.05
N ASP A 601 -19.23 -2.88 24.49
CA ASP A 601 -20.49 -2.76 25.24
C ASP A 601 -20.99 -4.16 25.66
N VAL A 602 -20.34 -4.74 26.68
CA VAL A 602 -20.66 -6.07 27.22
C VAL A 602 -20.56 -6.09 28.75
N SER A 603 -21.14 -7.12 29.38
CA SER A 603 -20.98 -7.44 30.81
C SER A 603 -21.24 -6.29 31.80
N ASN A 604 -22.10 -5.32 31.44
CA ASN A 604 -22.37 -4.10 32.22
C ASN A 604 -21.10 -3.30 32.61
N MET A 605 -20.02 -3.39 31.82
CA MET A 605 -18.77 -2.72 32.12
C MET A 605 -18.92 -1.19 32.12
N GLY A 606 -18.58 -0.58 33.25
CA GLY A 606 -18.56 0.88 33.38
C GLY A 606 -17.55 1.54 32.41
N ARG A 607 -17.84 2.79 32.02
CA ARG A 607 -17.04 3.61 31.08
C ARG A 607 -15.52 3.54 31.32
N GLY A 608 -15.07 3.52 32.58
CA GLY A 608 -13.66 3.46 32.94
C GLY A 608 -12.98 2.12 32.62
N ALA A 609 -13.71 0.99 32.64
CA ALA A 609 -13.20 -0.31 32.20
C ALA A 609 -13.10 -0.34 30.67
N ARG A 610 -14.19 0.01 29.97
CA ARG A 610 -14.22 0.12 28.49
C ARG A 610 -13.10 1.01 27.93
N GLN A 611 -12.83 2.17 28.56
CA GLN A 611 -11.69 3.01 28.16
C GLN A 611 -10.33 2.31 28.34
N LYS A 612 -10.13 1.57 29.44
CA LYS A 612 -8.86 0.83 29.67
C LYS A 612 -8.66 -0.27 28.63
N LEU A 613 -9.73 -0.98 28.25
CA LEU A 613 -9.68 -2.00 27.19
C LEU A 613 -9.29 -1.39 25.84
N LEU A 614 -10.01 -0.35 25.39
CA LEU A 614 -9.72 0.35 24.14
C LEU A 614 -8.28 0.91 24.15
N GLY A 615 -7.87 1.58 25.22
CA GLY A 615 -6.52 2.13 25.37
C GLY A 615 -5.38 1.10 25.27
N ARG A 616 -5.66 -0.19 25.54
CA ARG A 616 -4.72 -1.33 25.41
C ARG A 616 -4.77 -2.03 24.04
N SER A 617 -5.96 -2.15 23.44
CA SER A 617 -6.21 -2.86 22.17
C SER A 617 -5.31 -2.41 21.01
N TRP A 618 -5.29 -3.08 19.87
CA TRP A 618 -4.64 -2.51 18.67
C TRP A 618 -5.52 -1.47 17.96
N SER A 619 -5.00 -0.81 16.93
CA SER A 619 -5.82 -0.04 15.98
C SER A 619 -6.26 -0.99 14.87
N VAL A 620 -7.57 -1.18 14.71
CA VAL A 620 -8.15 -2.11 13.72
C VAL A 620 -7.62 -1.88 12.31
N PRO A 621 -7.61 -0.66 11.72
CA PRO A 621 -7.09 -0.45 10.37
C PRO A 621 -5.59 -0.75 10.22
N VAL A 622 -4.79 -0.53 11.27
CA VAL A 622 -3.36 -0.91 11.26
C VAL A 622 -3.18 -2.43 11.18
N ILE A 623 -3.95 -3.19 11.96
CA ILE A 623 -3.89 -4.65 11.91
C ILE A 623 -4.50 -5.19 10.61
N ARG A 624 -5.56 -4.55 10.08
CA ARG A 624 -6.14 -4.85 8.75
C ARG A 624 -5.08 -4.72 7.66
N HIS A 625 -4.33 -3.62 7.66
CA HIS A 625 -3.20 -3.42 6.77
C HIS A 625 -2.13 -4.51 6.92
N LEU A 626 -1.74 -4.85 8.16
CA LEU A 626 -0.70 -5.86 8.41
C LEU A 626 -1.12 -7.28 7.99
N PHE A 627 -2.38 -7.66 8.18
CA PHE A 627 -2.87 -9.02 7.87
C PHE A 627 -3.36 -9.21 6.42
N ALA A 628 -3.71 -8.14 5.69
CA ALA A 628 -4.23 -8.22 4.33
C ALA A 628 -3.40 -9.09 3.35
N PRO A 629 -2.05 -9.09 3.36
CA PRO A 629 -1.24 -9.95 2.48
C PRO A 629 -1.35 -11.45 2.77
N LEU A 630 -1.82 -11.85 3.95
CA LEU A 630 -2.02 -13.26 4.31
C LEU A 630 -3.09 -13.94 3.43
N LYS A 631 -3.92 -13.16 2.72
CA LYS A 631 -4.88 -13.64 1.71
C LYS A 631 -4.21 -14.39 0.57
N ASP A 632 -2.90 -14.20 0.33
CA ASP A 632 -2.17 -14.99 -0.66
C ASP A 632 -1.74 -16.39 -0.17
N TYR A 633 -2.01 -16.72 1.10
CA TYR A 633 -1.54 -17.94 1.77
C TYR A 633 -2.68 -18.79 2.36
N PHE A 634 -3.76 -18.17 2.84
CA PHE A 634 -4.85 -18.85 3.57
C PHE A 634 -6.22 -18.68 2.90
N ALA A 635 -7.15 -19.56 3.27
CA ALA A 635 -8.50 -19.60 2.72
C ALA A 635 -9.31 -18.38 3.15
N CYS A 636 -10.11 -17.86 2.22
CA CYS A 636 -11.05 -16.77 2.45
C CYS A 636 -12.47 -17.28 2.17
N GLU A 637 -13.49 -16.60 2.70
CA GLU A 637 -14.90 -16.95 2.52
C GLU A 637 -15.33 -17.04 1.05
#